data_AF-A0A4R0Y5I6-F1
#
_entry.id   AF-A0A4R0Y5I6-F1
#
_cell.length_a   1.000
_cell.length_b   1.000
_cell.length_c   1.000
_cell.angle_alpha   90.00
_cell.angle_beta   90.00
_cell.angle_gamma   90.00
#
_symmetry.space_group_name_H-M   'P 1'
#
loop_
_entity.id
_entity.type
_entity.pdbx_description
1 polymer ?
#
loop_
_entity_poly.entity_id
_entity_poly.type
_entity_poly.pdbx_seq_one_letter_code
_entity_poly.pdbx_strand_id
1 'polypeptide(L)'
;MRLYERLGDTGYHTTIISSFGVDFQAFETIALSRLRGAGCRNVLLIADSAMVGLALDSGAPPPRSAGTHYLVVKAVANGGVFHPKIFLQLGRKGGRMIVASANATGAGLAGNLELASLVECGLDDSGEQRLVASGWAFLSRFLDERQQAVADKLEWARARTPWLLRARPAEGLETLADGTQAAFIASGAAEGVGARFLRMVGGRSADRLIVISPYWDEGLAALRQLQNRLDATETAALIDTAQGLFPTAALRNGRAVRLGELAHFDERRFPKRNSRFVHAKLIVATTGDTDHVLVGSANCTLAALGRGDAPGINEEACLYRQVPAGRVLNELGLGLIADGENTVDPADVPAFDPGETLPLDDARASDPGTFEAVFDRLRWWPSSPKLGVDVAHGSARIELVGDDGAVFDVPFEAAAGADTATLAFSIPTGVARPRVARIRFQDGRRSGAAVVSCVGELRSETREPMGSRGERAAAALDDAQEEGLWLLEILDDLDAADRGAQSPPDSMAPRRLRVLDQGTGQAQMLDYAAFLAGRRRRVEPGERERNSLAGSASSLVRAFLNRALGVALAGAEAESGLDDDREILRALDTGDEVADGASAIEAGLEAGQAVGPRAKTPHPALRRLADARAFGDAVTAFGKRMADAKEIGSKDILRLRALLTAIAIAGFGEATRKPTTVQVLPTSANGSAETWPRLIGRTLNTFFGGRDPAVRRLELEAFHDRLPTDLLETWATCVWAGEMALAASRRAPPLASLAPILQRLVEQMNLWVALTPDERSSSEFVAVLEALDDRFQARLGFSQSNLAPIAVAT
;
A
#
# COMPACT_ATOMS: atom_id res chain seq x y z
N MET A 1 -19.51 9.21 16.11
CA MET A 1 -19.03 8.44 14.93
C MET A 1 -17.52 8.38 15.04
N ARG A 2 -16.86 7.23 14.83
CA ARG A 2 -15.42 7.08 15.08
C ARG A 2 -14.61 7.27 13.80
N LEU A 3 -13.42 7.86 13.91
CA LEU A 3 -12.54 8.16 12.77
C LEU A 3 -12.19 6.90 11.97
N TYR A 4 -11.80 5.83 12.67
CA TYR A 4 -11.41 4.57 12.03
C TYR A 4 -12.56 3.90 11.26
N GLU A 5 -13.83 4.12 11.64
CA GLU A 5 -14.99 3.54 10.93
C GLU A 5 -15.06 4.08 9.50
N ARG A 6 -14.72 5.36 9.31
CA ARG A 6 -14.68 6.00 7.99
C ARG A 6 -13.62 5.40 7.09
N LEU A 7 -12.50 4.92 7.64
CA LEU A 7 -11.46 4.26 6.84
C LEU A 7 -11.96 2.96 6.17
N GLY A 8 -13.06 2.37 6.65
CA GLY A 8 -13.72 1.22 6.04
C GLY A 8 -14.69 1.55 4.90
N ASP A 9 -14.86 2.82 4.53
CA ASP A 9 -15.75 3.22 3.43
C ASP A 9 -15.15 2.79 2.07
N THR A 10 -15.98 2.15 1.23
CA THR A 10 -15.58 1.70 -0.12
C THR A 10 -15.54 2.86 -1.13
N GLY A 11 -14.90 2.63 -2.28
CA GLY A 11 -14.87 3.59 -3.40
C GLY A 11 -13.56 4.37 -3.53
N TYR A 12 -12.63 4.18 -2.61
CA TYR A 12 -11.29 4.78 -2.63
C TYR A 12 -10.24 3.71 -2.96
N HIS A 13 -9.38 4.01 -3.93
CA HIS A 13 -8.25 3.13 -4.30
C HIS A 13 -6.94 3.56 -3.65
N THR A 14 -6.85 4.79 -3.15
CA THR A 14 -5.65 5.36 -2.55
C THR A 14 -5.97 6.10 -1.27
N THR A 15 -5.11 5.93 -0.27
CA THR A 15 -5.16 6.67 0.98
C THR A 15 -3.76 7.20 1.31
N ILE A 16 -3.65 8.51 1.54
CA ILE A 16 -2.45 9.15 2.10
C ILE A 16 -2.81 9.66 3.48
N ILE A 17 -2.08 9.20 4.49
CA ILE A 17 -2.26 9.59 5.89
C ILE A 17 -1.03 10.38 6.31
N SER A 18 -1.23 11.54 6.93
CA SER A 18 -0.16 12.23 7.65
C SER A 18 -0.36 12.11 9.14
N SER A 19 0.72 12.05 9.90
CA SER A 19 0.68 12.01 11.36
C SER A 19 1.92 12.60 12.00
N PHE A 20 1.86 12.95 13.29
CA PHE A 20 3.07 13.26 14.05
C PHE A 20 3.77 11.97 14.49
N GLY A 21 3.08 11.18 15.31
CA GLY A 21 3.53 9.87 15.77
C GLY A 21 2.79 8.72 15.08
N VAL A 22 3.37 7.53 15.15
CA VAL A 22 2.75 6.29 14.69
C VAL A 22 2.99 5.19 15.73
N ASP A 23 1.94 4.41 16.01
CA ASP A 23 2.08 3.07 16.56
C ASP A 23 1.81 2.10 15.40
N PHE A 24 2.86 1.41 14.95
CA PHE A 24 2.75 0.53 13.79
C PHE A 24 1.77 -0.63 14.01
N GLN A 25 1.71 -1.19 15.21
CA GLN A 25 0.81 -2.30 15.51
C GLN A 25 -0.64 -1.81 15.46
N ALA A 26 -0.95 -0.70 16.13
CA ALA A 26 -2.28 -0.11 16.08
C ALA A 26 -2.65 0.33 14.66
N PHE A 27 -1.73 0.95 13.92
CA PHE A 27 -1.97 1.34 12.53
C PHE A 27 -2.31 0.14 11.64
N GLU A 28 -1.52 -0.94 11.73
CA GLU A 28 -1.72 -2.14 10.91
C GLU A 28 -3.04 -2.87 11.25
N THR A 29 -3.38 -2.97 12.53
CA THR A 29 -4.56 -3.70 13.01
C THR A 29 -5.86 -2.90 12.88
N ILE A 30 -5.82 -1.58 13.09
CA ILE A 30 -7.02 -0.72 13.11
C ILE A 30 -7.25 -0.07 11.75
N ALA A 31 -6.28 0.70 11.25
CA ALA A 31 -6.44 1.54 10.06
C ALA A 31 -6.22 0.74 8.77
N LEU A 32 -5.07 0.08 8.63
CA LEU A 32 -4.70 -0.66 7.42
C LEU A 32 -5.66 -1.82 7.14
N SER A 33 -6.05 -2.57 8.17
CA SER A 33 -7.02 -3.66 8.05
C SER A 33 -8.34 -3.20 7.43
N ARG A 34 -8.89 -2.06 7.90
CA ARG A 34 -10.14 -1.48 7.37
C ARG A 34 -9.98 -0.95 5.95
N LEU A 35 -8.89 -0.25 5.67
CA LEU A 35 -8.58 0.23 4.32
C LEU A 35 -8.51 -0.94 3.32
N ARG A 36 -7.79 -2.01 3.68
CA ARG A 36 -7.65 -3.22 2.85
C ARG A 36 -8.99 -3.95 2.71
N GLY A 37 -9.77 -4.06 3.79
CA GLY A 37 -11.12 -4.62 3.77
C GLY A 37 -12.07 -3.85 2.86
N ALA A 38 -11.90 -2.53 2.74
CA ALA A 38 -12.63 -1.68 1.81
C ALA A 38 -12.08 -1.69 0.37
N GLY A 39 -11.00 -2.44 0.11
CA GLY A 39 -10.35 -2.54 -1.19
C GLY A 39 -9.31 -1.45 -1.49
N CYS A 40 -9.02 -0.55 -0.53
CA CYS A 40 -7.96 0.45 -0.67
C CYS A 40 -6.59 -0.16 -0.37
N ARG A 41 -5.78 -0.40 -1.42
CA ARG A 41 -4.46 -1.04 -1.31
C ARG A 41 -3.28 -0.15 -1.69
N ASN A 42 -3.54 1.06 -2.19
CA ASN A 42 -2.51 2.07 -2.40
C ASN A 42 -2.42 2.99 -1.17
N VAL A 43 -1.71 2.55 -0.12
CA VAL A 43 -1.66 3.26 1.16
C VAL A 43 -0.26 3.86 1.39
N LEU A 44 -0.22 5.14 1.74
CA LEU A 44 0.97 5.88 2.15
C LEU A 44 0.75 6.47 3.55
N LEU A 45 1.73 6.32 4.43
CA LEU A 45 1.78 6.93 5.76
C LEU A 45 2.98 7.87 5.82
N ILE A 46 2.73 9.16 6.01
CA ILE A 46 3.73 10.20 6.20
C ILE A 46 3.77 10.55 7.69
N ALA A 47 4.92 10.43 8.34
CA ALA A 47 5.06 10.75 9.76
C ALA A 47 6.36 11.50 10.06
N ASP A 48 6.44 12.17 11.21
CA ASP A 48 7.66 12.88 11.62
C ASP A 48 8.84 11.90 11.69
N SER A 49 9.97 12.28 11.10
CA SER A 49 11.13 11.40 10.98
C SER A 49 11.65 10.91 12.33
N ALA A 50 11.65 11.78 13.34
CA ALA A 50 12.11 11.46 14.69
C ALA A 50 11.14 10.47 15.35
N MET A 51 9.84 10.72 15.23
CA MET A 51 8.80 9.87 15.81
C MET A 51 8.75 8.48 15.16
N VAL A 52 8.99 8.38 13.85
CA VAL A 52 9.12 7.07 13.19
C VAL A 52 10.32 6.31 13.75
N GLY A 53 11.46 6.97 13.96
CA GLY A 53 12.63 6.35 14.59
C GLY A 53 12.32 5.83 15.99
N LEU A 54 11.72 6.68 16.84
CA LEU A 54 11.32 6.30 18.19
C LEU A 54 10.34 5.11 18.20
N ALA A 55 9.35 5.10 17.30
CA ALA A 55 8.39 4.00 17.20
C ALA A 55 9.07 2.67 16.84
N LEU A 56 10.06 2.69 15.94
CA LEU A 56 10.81 1.49 15.55
C LEU A 56 11.82 1.02 16.61
N ASP A 57 12.28 1.91 17.49
CA ASP A 57 13.25 1.62 18.53
C ASP A 57 12.62 1.44 19.94
N SER A 58 11.30 1.48 20.04
CA SER A 58 10.51 1.33 21.27
C SER A 58 10.61 -0.05 21.97
N GLY A 59 11.35 -1.00 21.41
CA GLY A 59 11.44 -2.38 21.91
C GLY A 59 10.27 -3.28 21.50
N ALA A 60 9.22 -2.72 20.88
CA ALA A 60 8.14 -3.49 20.28
C ALA A 60 8.63 -4.32 19.07
N PRO A 61 7.92 -5.42 18.72
CA PRO A 61 8.22 -6.15 17.49
C PRO A 61 8.17 -5.23 16.26
N PRO A 62 9.05 -5.43 15.27
CA PRO A 62 9.06 -4.61 14.07
C PRO A 62 7.73 -4.73 13.30
N PRO A 63 7.30 -3.65 12.60
CA PRO A 63 6.07 -3.66 11.80
C PRO A 63 6.03 -4.84 10.82
N ARG A 64 4.85 -5.44 10.64
CA ARG A 64 4.72 -6.60 9.76
C ARG A 64 4.56 -6.23 8.30
N SER A 65 3.91 -5.10 8.06
CA SER A 65 3.39 -4.69 6.76
C SER A 65 4.01 -3.38 6.24
N ALA A 66 4.80 -2.67 7.06
CA ALA A 66 5.49 -1.46 6.65
C ALA A 66 6.53 -1.74 5.56
N GLY A 67 6.53 -0.93 4.51
CA GLY A 67 7.42 -1.08 3.36
C GLY A 67 7.01 -2.21 2.40
N THR A 68 5.88 -2.86 2.64
CA THR A 68 5.44 -4.04 1.88
C THR A 68 3.98 -3.93 1.45
N HIS A 69 3.05 -3.72 2.38
CA HIS A 69 1.64 -3.50 2.09
C HIS A 69 1.28 -2.00 2.03
N TYR A 70 2.04 -1.17 2.74
CA TYR A 70 1.91 0.29 2.71
C TYR A 70 3.30 0.93 2.76
N LEU A 71 3.38 2.13 2.20
CA LEU A 71 4.61 2.91 2.18
C LEU A 71 4.68 3.78 3.44
N VAL A 72 5.84 3.79 4.11
CA VAL A 72 6.15 4.72 5.20
C VAL A 72 7.09 5.79 4.66
N VAL A 73 6.73 7.05 4.83
CA VAL A 73 7.51 8.22 4.43
C VAL A 73 7.84 9.03 5.67
N LYS A 74 9.13 9.30 5.87
CA LYS A 74 9.60 10.18 6.94
C LYS A 74 9.58 11.63 6.45
N ALA A 75 8.83 12.47 7.12
CA ALA A 75 8.78 13.91 6.86
C ALA A 75 9.67 14.66 7.86
N VAL A 76 10.37 15.67 7.36
CA VAL A 76 11.21 16.58 8.15
C VAL A 76 10.60 17.98 8.07
N ALA A 77 10.37 18.60 9.22
CA ALA A 77 9.92 19.99 9.31
C ALA A 77 11.12 20.96 9.34
N ASN A 78 10.91 22.17 8.84
CA ASN A 78 11.93 23.23 8.88
C ASN A 78 11.97 23.93 10.25
N GLY A 79 12.55 23.27 11.25
CA GLY A 79 12.87 23.85 12.56
C GLY A 79 11.99 23.41 13.74
N GLY A 80 10.83 22.82 13.49
CA GLY A 80 9.94 22.24 14.51
C GLY A 80 9.69 20.75 14.27
N VAL A 81 8.43 20.33 14.37
CA VAL A 81 7.99 18.95 14.09
C VAL A 81 7.01 18.88 12.92
N PHE A 82 6.95 17.73 12.26
CA PHE A 82 5.90 17.42 11.30
C PHE A 82 4.64 16.97 12.05
N HIS A 83 3.69 17.87 12.22
CA HIS A 83 2.47 17.65 12.99
C HIS A 83 1.13 17.52 12.22
N PRO A 84 1.02 17.64 10.87
CA PRO A 84 -0.27 17.54 10.18
C PRO A 84 -0.92 16.16 10.33
N LYS A 85 -2.24 16.13 10.52
CA LYS A 85 -3.02 14.89 10.65
C LYS A 85 -4.17 14.87 9.64
N ILE A 86 -3.85 14.42 8.43
CA ILE A 86 -4.73 14.41 7.28
C ILE A 86 -4.94 12.97 6.84
N PHE A 87 -6.19 12.57 6.59
CA PHE A 87 -6.52 11.34 5.90
C PHE A 87 -7.13 11.72 4.55
N LEU A 88 -6.34 11.60 3.48
CA LEU A 88 -6.75 11.90 2.12
C LEU A 88 -7.04 10.59 1.39
N GLN A 89 -8.30 10.36 1.03
CA GLN A 89 -8.76 9.18 0.32
C GLN A 89 -9.24 9.55 -1.09
N LEU A 90 -8.72 8.84 -2.08
CA LEU A 90 -8.91 9.15 -3.50
C LEU A 90 -9.58 7.99 -4.21
N GLY A 91 -10.64 8.31 -4.95
CA GLY A 91 -11.40 7.38 -5.76
C GLY A 91 -11.59 7.89 -7.19
N ARG A 92 -12.08 7.02 -8.06
CA ARG A 92 -12.36 7.37 -9.47
C ARG A 92 -13.50 8.37 -9.64
N LYS A 93 -14.43 8.41 -8.68
CA LYS A 93 -15.67 9.20 -8.72
C LYS A 93 -15.63 10.43 -7.82
N GLY A 94 -14.51 10.70 -7.16
CA GLY A 94 -14.40 11.75 -6.16
C GLY A 94 -13.32 11.42 -5.13
N GLY A 95 -13.19 12.30 -4.14
CA GLY A 95 -12.20 12.18 -3.09
C GLY A 95 -12.69 12.76 -1.78
N ARG A 96 -11.96 12.44 -0.73
CA ARG A 96 -12.27 12.84 0.62
C ARG A 96 -11.03 13.24 1.37
N MET A 97 -11.12 14.32 2.12
CA MET A 97 -10.10 14.77 3.03
C MET A 97 -10.69 14.87 4.44
N ILE A 98 -10.03 14.23 5.40
CA ILE A 98 -10.31 14.37 6.83
C ILE A 98 -9.13 15.10 7.44
N VAL A 99 -9.37 16.26 8.06
CA VAL A 99 -8.36 16.98 8.85
C VAL A 99 -8.71 16.78 10.32
N ALA A 100 -7.82 16.16 11.08
CA ALA A 100 -8.10 15.73 12.45
C ALA A 100 -7.06 16.21 13.47
N SER A 101 -7.34 16.01 14.75
CA SER A 101 -6.38 16.17 15.86
C SER A 101 -5.68 14.86 16.26
N ALA A 102 -6.14 13.73 15.71
CA ALA A 102 -5.69 12.35 15.98
C ALA A 102 -4.40 11.95 15.26
N ASN A 103 -3.45 11.30 15.98
CA ASN A 103 -2.34 10.61 15.32
C ASN A 103 -2.71 9.18 14.89
N ALA A 104 -1.82 8.55 14.12
CA ALA A 104 -1.89 7.15 13.71
C ALA A 104 -1.39 6.22 14.84
N THR A 105 -1.88 6.44 16.05
CA THR A 105 -1.58 5.70 17.28
C THR A 105 -2.83 4.97 17.77
N GLY A 106 -2.70 3.99 18.67
CA GLY A 106 -3.87 3.33 19.26
C GLY A 106 -4.79 4.31 19.98
N ALA A 107 -4.19 5.22 20.77
CA ALA A 107 -4.88 6.31 21.43
C ALA A 107 -5.53 7.27 20.40
N GLY A 108 -4.81 7.77 19.40
CA GLY A 108 -5.39 8.72 18.44
C GLY A 108 -6.49 8.14 17.57
N LEU A 109 -6.34 6.88 17.12
CA LEU A 109 -7.34 6.25 16.26
C LEU A 109 -8.60 5.87 17.04
N ALA A 110 -8.48 5.41 18.29
CA ALA A 110 -9.56 4.72 18.98
C ALA A 110 -9.73 5.10 20.47
N GLY A 111 -8.69 5.61 21.13
CA GLY A 111 -8.64 5.94 22.56
C GLY A 111 -9.06 7.37 22.90
N ASN A 112 -8.41 8.40 22.38
CA ASN A 112 -8.61 9.79 22.76
C ASN A 112 -9.91 10.41 22.23
N LEU A 113 -10.37 11.49 22.88
CA LEU A 113 -11.43 12.34 22.36
C LEU A 113 -10.84 13.36 21.38
N GLU A 114 -10.98 13.03 20.10
CA GLU A 114 -10.41 13.77 18.97
C GLU A 114 -11.48 14.48 18.16
N LEU A 115 -11.08 15.55 17.46
CA LEU A 115 -11.93 16.24 16.49
C LEU A 115 -11.46 15.96 15.07
N ALA A 116 -12.42 15.82 14.17
CA ALA A 116 -12.17 15.61 12.75
C ALA A 116 -13.16 16.44 11.91
N SER A 117 -12.64 17.15 10.92
CA SER A 117 -13.40 17.85 9.90
C SER A 117 -13.37 17.08 8.59
N LEU A 118 -14.55 16.80 8.03
CA LEU A 118 -14.73 16.04 6.80
C LEU A 118 -15.01 16.97 5.62
N VAL A 119 -14.31 16.75 4.51
CA VAL A 119 -14.63 17.32 3.19
C VAL A 119 -14.70 16.19 2.17
N GLU A 120 -15.84 16.02 1.53
CA GLU A 120 -16.09 15.02 0.49
C GLU A 120 -16.47 15.72 -0.81
N CYS A 121 -15.91 15.27 -1.94
CA CYS A 121 -16.15 15.86 -3.25
C CYS A 121 -16.43 14.80 -4.31
N GLY A 122 -17.19 15.19 -5.32
CA GLY A 122 -17.42 14.42 -6.54
C GLY A 122 -16.49 14.83 -7.68
N LEU A 123 -16.94 14.56 -8.91
CA LEU A 123 -16.20 14.90 -10.13
C LEU A 123 -16.37 16.36 -10.56
N ASP A 124 -17.47 16.98 -10.14
CA ASP A 124 -17.79 18.36 -10.52
C ASP A 124 -16.91 19.36 -9.76
N ASP A 125 -16.61 20.49 -10.41
CA ASP A 125 -15.87 21.58 -9.79
C ASP A 125 -16.70 22.18 -8.65
N SER A 126 -16.16 22.11 -7.43
CA SER A 126 -16.81 22.59 -6.21
C SER A 126 -15.76 23.08 -5.21
N GLY A 127 -16.18 23.85 -4.21
CA GLY A 127 -15.30 24.27 -3.11
C GLY A 127 -14.66 23.06 -2.41
N GLU A 128 -15.43 21.99 -2.18
CA GLU A 128 -14.93 20.74 -1.61
C GLU A 128 -13.83 20.11 -2.47
N GLN A 129 -14.01 20.05 -3.79
CA GLN A 129 -13.02 19.49 -4.70
C GLN A 129 -11.70 20.29 -4.64
N ARG A 130 -11.79 21.62 -4.55
CA ARG A 130 -10.64 22.52 -4.44
C ARG A 130 -9.92 22.38 -3.11
N LEU A 131 -10.66 22.20 -2.01
CA LEU A 131 -10.08 21.92 -0.69
C LEU A 131 -9.36 20.55 -0.66
N VAL A 132 -9.97 19.51 -1.25
CA VAL A 132 -9.33 18.19 -1.40
C VAL A 132 -8.06 18.30 -2.26
N ALA A 133 -8.09 19.09 -3.34
CA ALA A 133 -6.91 19.37 -4.16
C ALA A 133 -5.82 20.12 -3.39
N SER A 134 -6.16 21.05 -2.50
CA SER A 134 -5.19 21.71 -1.60
C SER A 134 -4.56 20.73 -0.62
N GLY A 135 -5.33 19.80 -0.06
CA GLY A 135 -4.81 18.72 0.78
C GLY A 135 -3.80 17.83 0.05
N TRP A 136 -4.14 17.42 -1.18
CA TRP A 136 -3.23 16.68 -2.06
C TRP A 136 -1.94 17.47 -2.33
N ALA A 137 -2.05 18.75 -2.71
CA ALA A 137 -0.91 19.60 -3.00
C ALA A 137 0.00 19.78 -1.77
N PHE A 138 -0.59 19.93 -0.58
CA PHE A 138 0.15 20.03 0.67
C PHE A 138 0.92 18.73 0.98
N LEU A 139 0.25 17.58 0.96
CA LEU A 139 0.88 16.29 1.26
C LEU A 139 1.97 15.92 0.24
N SER A 140 1.77 16.27 -1.04
CA SER A 140 2.73 16.00 -2.10
C SER A 140 4.10 16.67 -1.89
N ARG A 141 4.18 17.75 -1.09
CA ARG A 141 5.45 18.41 -0.76
C ARG A 141 6.41 17.53 0.05
N PHE A 142 5.88 16.53 0.75
CA PHE A 142 6.64 15.61 1.61
C PHE A 142 6.90 14.26 0.92
N LEU A 143 6.51 14.12 -0.34
CA LEU A 143 6.63 12.90 -1.12
C LEU A 143 7.73 13.08 -2.18
N ASP A 144 8.90 12.50 -1.92
CA ASP A 144 10.06 12.60 -2.81
C ASP A 144 9.99 11.56 -3.95
N GLU A 145 9.57 11.99 -5.13
CA GLU A 145 9.45 11.14 -6.33
C GLU A 145 10.80 10.64 -6.88
N ARG A 146 11.95 11.05 -6.30
CA ARG A 146 13.24 10.38 -6.57
C ARG A 146 13.29 8.96 -6.00
N GLN A 147 12.45 8.69 -4.99
CA GLN A 147 12.22 7.35 -4.46
C GLN A 147 11.18 6.65 -5.34
N GLN A 148 11.55 5.49 -5.89
CA GLN A 148 10.70 4.76 -6.82
C GLN A 148 9.42 4.28 -6.13
N ALA A 149 9.52 3.88 -4.86
CA ALA A 149 8.34 3.50 -4.06
C ALA A 149 7.30 4.64 -3.98
N VAL A 150 7.74 5.89 -3.83
CA VAL A 150 6.85 7.06 -3.78
C VAL A 150 6.29 7.35 -5.18
N ALA A 151 7.15 7.39 -6.19
CA ALA A 151 6.75 7.65 -7.58
C ALA A 151 5.67 6.68 -8.06
N ASP A 152 5.86 5.38 -7.84
CA ASP A 152 4.89 4.34 -8.24
C ASP A 152 3.52 4.53 -7.57
N LYS A 153 3.50 4.81 -6.26
CA LYS A 153 2.27 5.02 -5.48
C LYS A 153 1.54 6.27 -5.96
N LEU A 154 2.26 7.34 -6.30
CA LEU A 154 1.69 8.58 -6.81
C LEU A 154 1.22 8.45 -8.26
N GLU A 155 2.00 7.84 -9.14
CA GLU A 155 1.60 7.57 -10.52
C GLU A 155 0.31 6.74 -10.55
N TRP A 156 0.23 5.68 -9.73
CA TRP A 156 -0.96 4.86 -9.60
C TRP A 156 -2.20 5.68 -9.20
N ALA A 157 -2.04 6.60 -8.25
CA ALA A 157 -3.10 7.48 -7.80
C ALA A 157 -3.52 8.46 -8.92
N ARG A 158 -2.56 9.18 -9.52
CA ARG A 158 -2.79 10.19 -10.57
C ARG A 158 -3.48 9.60 -11.79
N ALA A 159 -3.07 8.40 -12.21
CA ALA A 159 -3.66 7.69 -13.35
C ALA A 159 -5.16 7.40 -13.16
N ARG A 160 -5.63 7.38 -11.91
CA ARG A 160 -7.01 7.00 -11.53
C ARG A 160 -7.84 8.16 -11.00
N THR A 161 -7.21 9.31 -10.77
CA THR A 161 -7.87 10.55 -10.38
C THR A 161 -7.61 11.69 -11.39
N PRO A 162 -7.96 11.52 -12.68
CA PRO A 162 -7.82 12.61 -13.65
C PRO A 162 -8.62 13.86 -13.28
N TRP A 163 -9.67 13.72 -12.45
CA TRP A 163 -10.42 14.84 -11.88
C TRP A 163 -9.55 15.69 -10.95
N LEU A 164 -8.72 15.07 -10.10
CA LEU A 164 -7.84 15.75 -9.15
C LEU A 164 -6.73 16.53 -9.86
N LEU A 165 -6.22 16.00 -10.97
CA LEU A 165 -5.21 16.67 -11.80
C LEU A 165 -5.75 17.91 -12.53
N ARG A 166 -7.06 17.99 -12.73
CA ARG A 166 -7.74 19.14 -13.35
C ARG A 166 -8.27 20.13 -12.31
N ALA A 167 -8.51 19.66 -11.09
CA ALA A 167 -8.96 20.48 -9.98
C ALA A 167 -7.88 21.53 -9.67
N ARG A 168 -8.34 22.73 -9.33
CA ARG A 168 -7.46 23.80 -8.86
C ARG A 168 -7.42 23.73 -7.33
N PRO A 169 -6.24 23.74 -6.70
CA PRO A 169 -6.16 23.95 -5.26
C PRO A 169 -6.85 25.27 -4.87
N ALA A 170 -7.57 25.26 -3.76
CA ALA A 170 -8.13 26.47 -3.16
C ALA A 170 -7.02 27.46 -2.78
N GLU A 171 -7.17 28.72 -3.18
CA GLU A 171 -6.25 29.82 -2.86
C GLU A 171 -6.70 30.63 -1.62
N GLY A 172 -7.90 30.35 -1.09
CA GLY A 172 -8.51 31.08 0.01
C GLY A 172 -9.82 30.47 0.49
N LEU A 173 -10.81 31.32 0.75
CA LEU A 173 -12.16 30.90 1.13
C LEU A 173 -12.91 30.31 -0.08
N GLU A 174 -13.53 29.16 0.14
CA GLU A 174 -14.37 28.46 -0.81
C GLU A 174 -15.79 28.37 -0.28
N THR A 175 -16.78 28.54 -1.15
CA THR A 175 -18.18 28.28 -0.82
C THR A 175 -18.46 26.79 -0.98
N LEU A 176 -18.98 26.17 0.07
CA LEU A 176 -19.35 24.76 0.08
C LEU A 176 -20.79 24.55 -0.40
N ALA A 177 -21.17 23.30 -0.68
CA ALA A 177 -22.50 22.92 -1.13
C ALA A 177 -23.61 23.24 -0.11
N ASP A 178 -23.28 23.30 1.18
CA ASP A 178 -24.19 23.72 2.25
C ASP A 178 -24.31 25.25 2.40
N GLY A 179 -23.64 26.01 1.54
CA GLY A 179 -23.61 27.47 1.55
C GLY A 179 -22.65 28.09 2.56
N THR A 180 -21.98 27.29 3.39
CA THR A 180 -20.97 27.76 4.33
C THR A 180 -19.64 28.07 3.64
N GLN A 181 -18.82 28.92 4.26
CA GLN A 181 -17.47 29.22 3.77
C GLN A 181 -16.45 28.35 4.49
N ALA A 182 -15.46 27.83 3.76
CA ALA A 182 -14.37 27.07 4.35
C ALA A 182 -13.03 27.36 3.68
N ALA A 183 -11.94 27.08 4.38
CA ALA A 183 -10.59 27.15 3.83
C ALA A 183 -9.69 26.07 4.43
N PHE A 184 -8.76 25.57 3.63
CA PHE A 184 -7.69 24.71 4.11
C PHE A 184 -6.47 25.57 4.46
N ILE A 185 -6.06 25.54 5.73
CA ILE A 185 -4.97 26.36 6.26
C ILE A 185 -3.85 25.44 6.73
N ALA A 186 -2.80 25.30 5.95
CA ALA A 186 -1.65 24.46 6.28
C ALA A 186 -0.31 25.22 6.15
N SER A 187 0.71 24.77 6.88
CA SER A 187 2.05 25.36 6.89
C SER A 187 2.72 25.39 5.50
N GLY A 188 3.79 26.17 5.36
CA GLY A 188 4.53 26.37 4.10
C GLY A 188 4.07 27.56 3.24
N ALA A 189 3.18 28.40 3.76
CA ALA A 189 2.94 29.74 3.24
C ALA A 189 3.81 30.76 4.00
N ALA A 190 3.99 31.96 3.45
CA ALA A 190 4.69 33.05 4.13
C ALA A 190 3.98 33.51 5.42
N GLU A 191 2.65 33.43 5.45
CA GLU A 191 1.83 33.72 6.62
C GLU A 191 1.52 32.46 7.43
N GLY A 192 1.63 32.56 8.75
CA GLY A 192 1.30 31.48 9.68
C GLY A 192 -0.17 31.05 9.69
N VAL A 193 -0.46 29.91 10.34
CA VAL A 193 -1.84 29.41 10.52
C VAL A 193 -2.68 30.42 11.31
N GLY A 194 -2.14 30.95 12.42
CA GLY A 194 -2.82 31.93 13.26
C GLY A 194 -3.08 33.25 12.53
N ALA A 195 -2.12 33.76 11.77
CA ALA A 195 -2.29 34.98 10.98
C ALA A 195 -3.40 34.85 9.94
N ARG A 196 -3.45 33.71 9.21
CA ARG A 196 -4.50 33.44 8.22
C ARG A 196 -5.87 33.24 8.87
N PHE A 197 -5.95 32.58 10.04
CA PHE A 197 -7.18 32.50 10.81
C PHE A 197 -7.70 33.90 11.19
N LEU A 198 -6.85 34.74 11.79
CA LEU A 198 -7.19 36.11 12.16
C LEU A 198 -7.68 36.93 10.96
N ARG A 199 -7.02 36.78 9.80
CA ARG A 199 -7.43 37.43 8.55
C ARG A 199 -8.82 37.00 8.07
N MET A 200 -9.19 35.74 8.28
CA MET A 200 -10.52 35.22 7.91
C MET A 200 -11.63 35.64 8.89
N VAL A 201 -11.30 35.84 10.17
CA VAL A 201 -12.22 36.50 11.12
C VAL A 201 -12.48 37.95 10.70
N GLY A 202 -11.46 38.61 10.15
CA GLY A 202 -11.55 39.98 9.66
C GLY A 202 -11.32 41.02 10.78
N GLY A 203 -11.64 42.28 10.49
CA GLY A 203 -11.34 43.41 11.38
C GLY A 203 -12.38 43.71 12.48
N ARG A 204 -13.35 42.81 12.71
CA ARG A 204 -14.36 42.98 13.77
C ARG A 204 -13.81 42.47 15.10
N SER A 205 -14.15 43.16 16.19
CA SER A 205 -13.91 42.62 17.54
C SER A 205 -14.73 41.35 17.73
N ALA A 206 -14.11 40.31 18.29
CA ALA A 206 -14.79 39.08 18.62
C ALA A 206 -15.59 39.24 19.92
N ASP A 207 -16.87 38.88 19.90
CA ASP A 207 -17.70 38.85 21.10
C ASP A 207 -17.18 37.80 22.08
N ARG A 208 -16.72 36.66 21.53
CA ARG A 208 -16.22 35.54 22.31
C ARG A 208 -15.09 34.81 21.56
N LEU A 209 -14.06 34.41 22.31
CA LEU A 209 -13.01 33.48 21.88
C LEU A 209 -13.03 32.23 22.76
N ILE A 210 -13.25 31.06 22.16
CA ILE A 210 -13.17 29.76 22.85
C ILE A 210 -12.00 28.96 22.28
N VAL A 211 -11.17 28.41 23.16
CA VAL A 211 -10.02 27.58 22.77
C VAL A 211 -10.04 26.26 23.53
N ILE A 212 -9.87 25.16 22.79
CA ILE A 212 -9.60 23.82 23.30
C ILE A 212 -8.23 23.41 22.76
N SER A 213 -7.33 23.03 23.65
CA SER A 213 -5.99 22.56 23.29
C SER A 213 -5.46 21.66 24.40
N PRO A 214 -4.83 20.52 24.08
CA PRO A 214 -4.15 19.70 25.08
C PRO A 214 -2.86 20.36 25.55
N TYR A 215 -2.14 21.05 24.66
CA TYR A 215 -0.86 21.69 24.98
C TYR A 215 -0.90 23.20 24.74
N TRP A 216 -0.16 23.94 25.56
CA TRP A 216 -0.16 25.40 25.61
C TRP A 216 1.28 25.92 25.74
N ASP A 217 1.55 27.14 25.27
CA ASP A 217 2.82 27.80 25.63
C ASP A 217 2.83 28.02 27.15
N GLU A 218 3.96 27.81 27.83
CA GLU A 218 4.09 28.04 29.29
C GLU A 218 3.61 29.44 29.71
N GLY A 219 3.81 30.44 28.85
CA GLY A 219 3.36 31.82 29.06
C GLY A 219 1.99 32.18 28.46
N LEU A 220 1.27 31.22 27.88
CA LEU A 220 0.03 31.40 27.12
C LEU A 220 0.17 32.42 25.97
N ALA A 221 1.33 32.47 25.33
CA ALA A 221 1.69 33.52 24.38
C ALA A 221 0.78 33.52 23.12
N ALA A 222 0.48 32.35 22.55
CA ALA A 222 -0.43 32.23 21.43
C ALA A 222 -1.88 32.63 21.79
N LEU A 223 -2.38 32.19 22.95
CA LEU A 223 -3.71 32.58 23.44
C LEU A 223 -3.81 34.11 23.56
N ARG A 224 -2.82 34.75 24.19
CA ARG A 224 -2.76 36.21 24.32
C ARG A 224 -2.70 36.91 22.96
N GLN A 225 -1.96 36.35 22.01
CA GLN A 225 -1.91 36.90 20.65
C GLN A 225 -3.29 36.88 20.00
N LEU A 226 -4.04 35.78 20.10
CA LEU A 226 -5.40 35.67 19.59
C LEU A 226 -6.33 36.67 20.28
N GLN A 227 -6.33 36.71 21.62
CA GLN A 227 -7.14 37.65 22.41
C GLN A 227 -6.90 39.11 21.99
N ASN A 228 -5.63 39.50 21.83
CA ASN A 228 -5.27 40.87 21.51
C ASN A 228 -5.57 41.23 20.05
N ARG A 229 -5.31 40.33 19.10
CA ARG A 229 -5.54 40.57 17.66
C ARG A 229 -7.03 40.54 17.28
N LEU A 230 -7.83 39.76 17.99
CA LEU A 230 -9.29 39.72 17.82
C LEU A 230 -10.02 40.76 18.66
N ASP A 231 -9.31 41.42 19.57
CA ASP A 231 -9.87 42.23 20.65
C ASP A 231 -11.08 41.55 21.32
N ALA A 232 -10.88 40.31 21.77
CA ALA A 232 -11.98 39.43 22.20
C ALA A 232 -12.60 39.90 23.53
N THR A 233 -13.91 40.17 23.55
CA THR A 233 -14.62 40.65 24.75
C THR A 233 -14.65 39.60 25.85
N GLU A 234 -15.03 38.37 25.51
CA GLU A 234 -14.95 37.21 26.39
C GLU A 234 -13.91 36.21 25.87
N THR A 235 -13.14 35.57 26.76
CA THR A 235 -12.28 34.43 26.39
C THR A 235 -12.47 33.28 27.35
N ALA A 236 -12.64 32.07 26.80
CA ALA A 236 -12.69 30.83 27.55
C ALA A 236 -11.67 29.82 27.02
N ALA A 237 -10.92 29.21 27.92
CA ALA A 237 -10.12 28.03 27.66
C ALA A 237 -10.84 26.81 28.26
N LEU A 238 -11.21 25.85 27.41
CA LEU A 238 -11.80 24.61 27.88
C LEU A 238 -10.67 23.58 28.00
N ILE A 239 -10.46 23.06 29.21
CA ILE A 239 -9.28 22.28 29.57
C ILE A 239 -9.70 20.97 30.22
N ASP A 240 -8.92 19.91 29.99
CA ASP A 240 -9.04 18.66 30.73
C ASP A 240 -8.15 18.74 31.97
N THR A 241 -8.72 19.09 33.14
CA THR A 241 -7.93 19.31 34.35
C THR A 241 -7.27 18.03 34.86
N ALA A 242 -7.77 16.84 34.50
CA ALA A 242 -7.21 15.57 34.93
C ALA A 242 -5.77 15.33 34.44
N GLN A 243 -5.33 16.09 33.42
CA GLN A 243 -4.03 15.90 32.77
C GLN A 243 -2.93 16.84 33.29
N GLY A 244 -3.28 17.91 34.01
CA GLY A 244 -2.28 18.87 34.52
C GLY A 244 -1.50 19.64 33.43
N LEU A 245 -2.03 19.74 32.21
CA LEU A 245 -1.31 20.34 31.06
C LEU A 245 -1.57 21.84 30.84
N PHE A 246 -2.32 22.51 31.73
CA PHE A 246 -2.63 23.94 31.58
C PHE A 246 -1.80 24.83 32.54
N PRO A 247 -1.03 25.82 32.02
CA PRO A 247 -0.15 26.66 32.84
C PRO A 247 -0.90 27.79 33.55
N THR A 248 -1.66 27.48 34.60
CA THR A 248 -2.48 28.44 35.36
C THR A 248 -1.72 29.64 35.91
N ALA A 249 -0.45 29.45 36.29
CA ALA A 249 0.41 30.52 36.78
C ALA A 249 0.54 31.69 35.78
N ALA A 250 0.44 31.39 34.47
CA ALA A 250 0.53 32.39 33.41
C ALA A 250 -0.71 33.28 33.30
N LEU A 251 -1.84 32.93 33.93
CA LEU A 251 -3.06 33.75 33.91
C LEU A 251 -2.87 35.10 34.62
N ARG A 252 -1.99 35.16 35.63
CA ARG A 252 -1.77 36.36 36.46
C ARG A 252 -1.34 37.59 35.68
N ASN A 253 -0.71 37.40 34.53
CA ASN A 253 -0.07 38.47 33.77
C ASN A 253 -0.85 38.88 32.50
N GLY A 254 -2.13 38.53 32.34
CA GLY A 254 -2.88 38.68 31.08
C GLY A 254 -4.31 39.20 31.19
N ARG A 255 -5.02 39.27 30.05
CA ARG A 255 -6.48 39.47 30.02
C ARG A 255 -7.17 38.30 30.72
N ALA A 256 -8.33 38.54 31.31
CA ALA A 256 -9.11 37.49 31.97
C ALA A 256 -9.43 36.34 31.00
N VAL A 257 -9.30 35.11 31.49
CA VAL A 257 -9.66 33.87 30.78
C VAL A 257 -10.51 33.05 31.72
N ARG A 258 -11.71 32.67 31.27
CA ARG A 258 -12.55 31.70 31.98
C ARG A 258 -12.08 30.29 31.68
N LEU A 259 -11.95 29.46 32.71
CA LEU A 259 -11.60 28.04 32.54
C LEU A 259 -12.87 27.19 32.58
N GLY A 260 -13.10 26.37 31.56
CA GLY A 260 -14.19 25.40 31.53
C GLY A 260 -13.65 23.98 31.65
N GLU A 261 -14.30 23.14 32.44
CA GLU A 261 -13.88 21.77 32.68
C GLU A 261 -14.33 20.83 31.55
N LEU A 262 -13.37 20.06 31.02
CA LEU A 262 -13.57 18.97 30.08
C LEU A 262 -13.24 17.60 30.68
N ALA A 263 -12.63 17.54 31.87
CA ALA A 263 -12.44 16.29 32.56
C ALA A 263 -13.78 15.56 32.69
N HIS A 264 -13.75 14.28 32.36
CA HIS A 264 -14.90 13.40 32.29
C HIS A 264 -15.90 13.62 31.15
N PHE A 265 -15.71 14.58 30.25
CA PHE A 265 -16.66 14.88 29.17
C PHE A 265 -17.21 13.64 28.44
N ASP A 266 -18.54 13.55 28.30
CA ASP A 266 -19.24 12.51 27.53
C ASP A 266 -20.31 13.15 26.63
N GLU A 267 -20.14 12.99 25.30
CA GLU A 267 -21.07 13.45 24.27
C GLU A 267 -22.48 12.85 24.44
N ARG A 268 -22.60 11.69 25.11
CA ARG A 268 -23.84 10.92 25.27
C ARG A 268 -24.46 11.09 26.65
N ARG A 269 -24.51 12.32 27.19
CA ARG A 269 -25.23 12.68 28.43
C ARG A 269 -25.16 11.57 29.50
N PHE A 270 -23.98 11.39 30.10
CA PHE A 270 -23.64 10.57 31.28
C PHE A 270 -24.74 9.68 31.86
N PRO A 271 -24.48 8.36 31.99
CA PRO A 271 -23.90 7.94 33.25
C PRO A 271 -22.86 6.82 33.09
N LYS A 272 -21.58 7.21 33.07
CA LYS A 272 -20.44 6.61 33.78
C LYS A 272 -19.22 7.44 33.40
N ARG A 273 -18.43 7.86 34.41
CA ARG A 273 -17.19 8.65 34.26
C ARG A 273 -16.41 8.22 33.01
N ASN A 274 -16.41 9.04 31.97
CA ASN A 274 -15.50 8.86 30.85
C ASN A 274 -14.10 9.26 31.34
N SER A 275 -13.09 8.40 31.19
CA SER A 275 -11.70 8.67 31.60
C SER A 275 -10.82 9.13 30.44
N ARG A 276 -11.38 9.20 29.23
CA ARG A 276 -10.65 9.39 27.98
C ARG A 276 -10.08 10.81 27.89
N PHE A 277 -8.79 10.90 27.55
CA PHE A 277 -8.08 12.17 27.39
C PHE A 277 -8.68 13.01 26.25
N VAL A 278 -8.95 14.30 26.53
CA VAL A 278 -9.39 15.26 25.51
C VAL A 278 -8.19 15.86 24.78
N HIS A 279 -7.80 15.21 23.67
CA HIS A 279 -6.72 15.65 22.80
C HIS A 279 -7.21 16.61 21.67
N ALA A 280 -8.51 16.86 21.59
CA ALA A 280 -9.14 17.79 20.65
C ALA A 280 -8.50 19.18 20.60
N LYS A 281 -8.45 19.77 19.40
CA LYS A 281 -7.90 21.10 19.13
C LYS A 281 -8.92 21.93 18.37
N LEU A 282 -9.38 23.01 18.98
CA LEU A 282 -10.47 23.86 18.47
C LEU A 282 -10.24 25.32 18.86
N ILE A 283 -10.36 26.22 17.89
CA ILE A 283 -10.41 27.67 18.13
C ILE A 283 -11.70 28.19 17.50
N VAL A 284 -12.54 28.86 18.29
CA VAL A 284 -13.77 29.51 17.83
C VAL A 284 -13.71 30.98 18.18
N ALA A 285 -13.82 31.85 17.18
CA ALA A 285 -14.04 33.28 17.37
C ALA A 285 -15.45 33.64 16.88
N THR A 286 -16.30 34.15 17.76
CA THR A 286 -17.66 34.56 17.44
C THR A 286 -17.69 36.05 17.11
N THR A 287 -18.28 36.42 15.96
CA THR A 287 -18.55 37.82 15.58
C THR A 287 -20.02 37.97 15.17
N GLY A 288 -20.84 38.61 16.02
CA GLY A 288 -22.29 38.65 15.87
C GLY A 288 -22.89 37.25 15.79
N ASP A 289 -23.64 36.98 14.72
CA ASP A 289 -24.31 35.69 14.51
C ASP A 289 -23.44 34.63 13.81
N THR A 290 -22.11 34.84 13.78
CA THR A 290 -21.17 33.98 13.04
C THR A 290 -20.04 33.46 13.91
N ASP A 291 -19.81 32.15 13.85
CA ASP A 291 -18.62 31.51 14.39
C ASP A 291 -17.58 31.28 13.28
N HIS A 292 -16.35 31.67 13.59
CA HIS A 292 -15.15 31.39 12.82
C HIS A 292 -14.38 30.27 13.53
N VAL A 293 -14.41 29.09 12.92
CA VAL A 293 -13.98 27.84 13.54
C VAL A 293 -12.70 27.35 12.87
N LEU A 294 -11.66 27.07 13.66
CA LEU A 294 -10.43 26.41 13.21
C LEU A 294 -10.28 25.07 13.94
N VAL A 295 -10.17 23.98 13.17
CA VAL A 295 -10.00 22.61 13.66
C VAL A 295 -8.86 21.93 12.91
N GLY A 296 -8.04 21.13 13.59
CA GLY A 296 -7.01 20.31 12.96
C GLY A 296 -5.89 19.96 13.92
N SER A 297 -4.65 20.00 13.42
CA SER A 297 -3.49 19.57 14.20
C SER A 297 -2.91 20.65 15.12
N ALA A 298 -3.20 21.93 14.89
CA ALA A 298 -2.55 23.02 15.60
C ALA A 298 -3.00 23.13 17.06
N ASN A 299 -2.05 23.02 17.99
CA ASN A 299 -2.22 23.41 19.39
C ASN A 299 -2.29 24.95 19.52
N CYS A 300 -2.78 25.45 20.67
CA CYS A 300 -2.70 26.86 21.02
C CYS A 300 -1.28 27.24 21.51
N THR A 301 -0.31 27.12 20.61
CA THR A 301 1.11 27.44 20.84
C THR A 301 1.66 28.30 19.71
N LEU A 302 2.72 29.08 19.99
CA LEU A 302 3.39 29.86 18.93
C LEU A 302 4.09 28.94 17.93
N ALA A 303 4.52 27.75 18.36
CA ALA A 303 5.14 26.77 17.47
C ALA A 303 4.19 26.30 16.37
N ALA A 304 2.89 26.16 16.66
CA ALA A 304 1.87 25.76 15.71
C ALA A 304 1.23 26.97 14.96
N LEU A 305 0.82 28.00 15.69
CA LEU A 305 0.05 29.12 15.12
C LEU A 305 0.93 30.20 14.48
N GLY A 306 2.20 30.31 14.88
CA GLY A 306 3.10 31.38 14.47
C GLY A 306 3.01 32.63 15.34
N ARG A 307 3.97 33.54 15.14
CA ARG A 307 4.12 34.79 15.90
C ARG A 307 3.87 35.99 15.00
N GLY A 308 2.87 36.81 15.35
CA GLY A 308 2.42 37.89 14.48
C GLY A 308 2.00 37.32 13.13
N ASP A 309 2.63 37.79 12.06
CA ASP A 309 2.37 37.30 10.70
C ASP A 309 3.34 36.17 10.29
N ALA A 310 4.40 35.95 11.07
CA ALA A 310 5.41 34.92 10.78
C ALA A 310 4.84 33.50 11.02
N PRO A 311 5.28 32.51 10.22
CA PRO A 311 4.82 31.14 10.36
C PRO A 311 5.29 30.50 11.67
N GLY A 312 4.55 29.48 12.11
CA GLY A 312 5.00 28.58 13.17
C GLY A 312 6.19 27.74 12.70
N ILE A 313 6.93 27.19 13.66
CA ILE A 313 8.05 26.28 13.37
C ILE A 313 7.58 24.85 13.04
N ASN A 314 6.36 24.48 13.46
CA ASN A 314 5.76 23.19 13.14
C ASN A 314 5.08 23.22 11.76
N GLU A 315 5.14 22.07 11.08
CA GLU A 315 4.21 21.83 9.97
C GLU A 315 2.85 21.47 10.57
N GLU A 316 1.80 22.18 10.18
CA GLU A 316 0.44 21.99 10.69
C GLU A 316 -0.57 21.99 9.54
N ALA A 317 -1.73 21.37 9.74
CA ALA A 317 -2.85 21.45 8.84
C ALA A 317 -4.17 21.60 9.61
N CYS A 318 -4.93 22.62 9.23
CA CYS A 318 -6.21 22.96 9.81
C CYS A 318 -7.25 23.20 8.72
N LEU A 319 -8.51 22.99 9.08
CA LEU A 319 -9.66 23.41 8.32
C LEU A 319 -10.33 24.56 9.05
N TYR A 320 -10.54 25.66 8.32
CA TYR A 320 -11.35 26.78 8.76
C TYR A 320 -12.77 26.63 8.23
N ARG A 321 -13.77 26.94 9.05
CA ARG A 321 -15.18 27.07 8.64
C ARG A 321 -15.83 28.33 9.23
N GLN A 322 -16.69 28.96 8.44
CA GLN A 322 -17.59 30.03 8.87
C GLN A 322 -19.02 29.48 8.95
N VAL A 323 -19.60 29.49 10.13
CA VAL A 323 -20.91 28.87 10.41
C VAL A 323 -21.76 29.75 11.32
N PRO A 324 -23.09 29.53 11.42
CA PRO A 324 -23.91 30.24 12.41
C PRO A 324 -23.39 30.07 13.84
N ALA A 325 -23.47 31.15 14.63
CA ALA A 325 -22.99 31.17 16.01
C ALA A 325 -23.57 30.04 16.86
N GLY A 326 -22.72 29.39 17.66
CA GLY A 326 -23.08 28.29 18.55
C GLY A 326 -23.25 26.92 17.88
N ARG A 327 -23.26 26.83 16.53
CA ARG A 327 -23.54 25.57 15.82
C ARG A 327 -22.57 24.45 16.22
N VAL A 328 -21.26 24.70 16.10
CA VAL A 328 -20.23 23.67 16.33
C VAL A 328 -20.18 23.26 17.80
N LEU A 329 -20.29 24.21 18.73
CA LEU A 329 -20.30 23.91 20.16
C LEU A 329 -21.52 23.08 20.56
N ASN A 330 -22.69 23.35 19.95
CA ASN A 330 -23.89 22.56 20.19
C ASN A 330 -23.80 21.15 19.60
N GLU A 331 -23.27 21.02 18.37
CA GLU A 331 -23.02 19.72 17.73
C GLU A 331 -22.03 18.86 18.53
N LEU A 332 -21.03 19.49 19.15
CA LEU A 332 -20.05 18.84 20.01
C LEU A 332 -20.56 18.63 21.45
N GLY A 333 -21.74 19.12 21.83
CA GLY A 333 -22.25 19.01 23.20
C GLY A 333 -21.53 19.90 24.23
N LEU A 334 -20.80 20.91 23.77
CA LEU A 334 -19.96 21.81 24.58
C LEU A 334 -20.66 23.12 24.96
N GLY A 335 -21.87 23.40 24.45
CA GLY A 335 -22.57 24.67 24.66
C GLY A 335 -22.65 25.11 26.13
N LEU A 336 -23.07 24.23 27.05
CA LEU A 336 -23.21 24.57 28.47
C LEU A 336 -21.86 24.92 29.14
N ILE A 337 -20.80 24.19 28.80
CA ILE A 337 -19.44 24.44 29.32
C ILE A 337 -18.92 25.76 28.72
N ALA A 338 -19.15 25.96 27.42
CA ALA A 338 -18.81 27.18 26.71
C ALA A 338 -19.59 28.41 27.22
N ASP A 339 -20.77 28.24 27.82
CA ASP A 339 -21.57 29.31 28.43
C ASP A 339 -21.29 29.53 29.92
N GLY A 340 -20.45 28.69 30.54
CA GLY A 340 -19.93 28.89 31.89
C GLY A 340 -20.56 28.03 32.98
N GLU A 341 -21.44 27.07 32.65
CA GLU A 341 -22.09 26.21 33.65
C GLU A 341 -21.11 25.25 34.36
N ASN A 342 -19.93 24.98 33.76
CA ASN A 342 -18.90 24.09 34.32
C ASN A 342 -17.55 24.81 34.43
N THR A 343 -17.55 25.97 35.09
CA THR A 343 -16.35 26.81 35.27
C THR A 343 -15.46 26.26 36.38
N VAL A 344 -14.14 26.26 36.16
CA VAL A 344 -13.14 25.82 37.14
C VAL A 344 -12.41 27.03 37.74
N ASP A 345 -12.21 27.02 39.06
CA ASP A 345 -11.31 27.99 39.71
C ASP A 345 -9.86 27.65 39.34
N PRO A 346 -9.04 28.60 38.84
CA PRO A 346 -7.62 28.37 38.58
C PRO A 346 -6.83 27.79 39.76
N ALA A 347 -7.30 27.97 41.01
CA ALA A 347 -6.70 27.37 42.20
C ALA A 347 -6.92 25.85 42.33
N ASP A 348 -7.97 25.31 41.70
CA ASP A 348 -8.35 23.89 41.75
C ASP A 348 -7.73 23.06 40.60
N VAL A 349 -7.13 23.73 39.62
CA VAL A 349 -6.43 23.07 38.50
C VAL A 349 -5.09 22.53 39.00
N PRO A 350 -4.73 21.28 38.69
CA PRO A 350 -3.43 20.70 39.07
C PRO A 350 -2.24 21.53 38.61
N ALA A 351 -1.12 21.37 39.31
CA ALA A 351 0.13 22.02 38.92
C ALA A 351 0.52 21.62 37.49
N PHE A 352 1.01 22.60 36.72
CA PHE A 352 1.42 22.37 35.35
C PHE A 352 2.59 21.37 35.30
N ASP A 353 2.35 20.22 34.67
CA ASP A 353 3.32 19.16 34.45
C ASP A 353 3.22 18.71 32.99
N PRO A 354 4.06 19.27 32.08
CA PRO A 354 4.03 18.90 30.67
C PRO A 354 4.60 17.50 30.39
N GLY A 355 4.99 16.74 31.42
CA GLY A 355 5.60 15.43 31.28
C GLY A 355 7.06 15.48 30.82
N GLU A 356 7.62 14.31 30.49
CA GLU A 356 8.99 14.19 30.00
C GLU A 356 9.12 14.72 28.56
N THR A 357 10.22 15.44 28.29
CA THR A 357 10.52 15.89 26.95
C THR A 357 10.97 14.72 26.08
N LEU A 358 10.29 14.50 24.96
CA LEU A 358 10.68 13.50 23.99
C LEU A 358 12.11 13.73 23.47
N PRO A 359 12.94 12.68 23.34
CA PRO A 359 14.31 12.79 22.85
C PRO A 359 14.36 12.92 21.31
N LEU A 360 13.64 13.89 20.75
CA LEU A 360 13.50 14.08 19.30
C LEU A 360 14.83 14.44 18.63
N ASP A 361 15.68 15.21 19.31
CA ASP A 361 16.99 15.58 18.77
C ASP A 361 17.93 14.38 18.72
N ASP A 362 17.91 13.50 19.72
CA ASP A 362 18.66 12.25 19.71
C ASP A 362 18.15 11.30 18.61
N ALA A 363 16.83 11.20 18.44
CA ALA A 363 16.21 10.41 17.37
C ALA A 363 16.57 10.95 15.97
N ARG A 364 16.64 12.27 15.79
CA ARG A 364 17.11 12.89 14.53
C ARG A 364 18.59 12.65 14.29
N ALA A 365 19.40 12.77 15.33
CA ALA A 365 20.85 12.54 15.26
C ALA A 365 21.17 11.07 14.95
N SER A 366 20.32 10.14 15.37
CA SER A 366 20.46 8.71 15.11
C SER A 366 19.80 8.24 13.82
N ASP A 367 19.13 9.11 13.05
CA ASP A 367 18.42 8.72 11.84
C ASP A 367 19.39 8.10 10.80
N PRO A 368 19.18 6.84 10.36
CA PRO A 368 20.01 6.22 9.33
C PRO A 368 19.73 6.71 7.90
N GLY A 369 18.64 7.46 7.67
CA GLY A 369 18.18 7.84 6.33
C GLY A 369 17.09 6.91 5.78
N THR A 370 16.92 6.88 4.46
CA THR A 370 15.81 6.18 3.79
C THR A 370 16.32 5.04 2.92
N PHE A 371 15.67 3.87 2.99
CA PHE A 371 16.10 2.65 2.31
C PHE A 371 15.00 2.12 1.38
N GLU A 372 15.39 1.76 0.18
CA GLU A 372 14.51 1.16 -0.83
C GLU A 372 15.17 -0.10 -1.39
N ALA A 373 14.46 -1.22 -1.29
CA ALA A 373 14.86 -2.48 -1.91
C ALA A 373 14.13 -2.65 -3.25
N VAL A 374 14.89 -2.59 -4.34
CA VAL A 374 14.45 -2.92 -5.69
C VAL A 374 15.07 -4.26 -6.06
N PHE A 375 14.31 -5.33 -5.85
CA PHE A 375 14.77 -6.72 -6.00
C PHE A 375 15.96 -7.04 -5.09
N ASP A 376 17.12 -7.32 -5.69
CA ASP A 376 18.43 -7.61 -5.09
C ASP A 376 19.27 -6.35 -4.85
N ARG A 377 18.78 -5.17 -5.23
CA ARG A 377 19.49 -3.90 -5.00
C ARG A 377 18.86 -3.10 -3.89
N LEU A 378 19.68 -2.63 -2.97
CA LEU A 378 19.32 -1.65 -1.95
C LEU A 378 19.79 -0.27 -2.38
N ARG A 379 18.86 0.66 -2.55
CA ARG A 379 19.14 2.10 -2.68
C ARG A 379 19.01 2.75 -1.30
N TRP A 380 19.91 3.67 -1.01
CA TRP A 380 19.95 4.36 0.27
C TRP A 380 20.21 5.85 0.09
N TRP A 381 19.39 6.65 0.76
CA TRP A 381 19.55 8.09 0.92
C TRP A 381 19.96 8.38 2.36
N PRO A 382 21.24 8.69 2.61
CA PRO A 382 21.72 8.95 3.97
C PRO A 382 21.07 10.21 4.54
N SER A 383 20.79 10.22 5.85
CA SER A 383 20.26 11.38 6.57
C SER A 383 21.22 12.58 6.59
N SER A 384 22.53 12.32 6.41
CA SER A 384 23.55 13.36 6.28
C SER A 384 24.64 12.94 5.28
N PRO A 385 25.27 13.91 4.58
CA PRO A 385 26.40 13.62 3.70
C PRO A 385 27.55 12.89 4.41
N LYS A 386 27.79 13.24 5.69
CA LYS A 386 28.82 12.59 6.51
C LYS A 386 28.56 11.09 6.67
N LEU A 387 27.32 10.70 6.99
CA LEU A 387 26.94 9.30 7.15
C LEU A 387 27.15 8.51 5.84
N GLY A 388 26.83 9.12 4.70
CA GLY A 388 27.10 8.55 3.38
C GLY A 388 28.60 8.31 3.14
N VAL A 389 29.44 9.29 3.48
CA VAL A 389 30.91 9.17 3.39
C VAL A 389 31.46 8.08 4.32
N ASP A 390 30.94 7.99 5.55
CA ASP A 390 31.38 6.99 6.52
C ASP A 390 31.10 5.55 6.04
N VAL A 391 29.93 5.31 5.45
CA VAL A 391 29.62 4.00 4.86
C VAL A 391 30.46 3.74 3.60
N ALA A 392 30.63 4.73 2.72
CA ALA A 392 31.40 4.57 1.48
C ALA A 392 32.89 4.26 1.74
N HIS A 393 33.47 4.80 2.81
CA HIS A 393 34.85 4.53 3.24
C HIS A 393 35.00 3.33 4.18
N GLY A 394 33.89 2.67 4.56
CA GLY A 394 33.91 1.49 5.43
C GLY A 394 34.13 1.78 6.93
N SER A 395 33.96 3.03 7.37
CA SER A 395 33.89 3.39 8.80
C SER A 395 32.52 3.12 9.42
N ALA A 396 31.51 2.84 8.58
CA ALA A 396 30.21 2.33 8.97
C ALA A 396 29.72 1.26 7.97
N ARG A 397 28.73 0.46 8.36
CA ARG A 397 28.12 -0.60 7.54
C ARG A 397 26.61 -0.61 7.67
N ILE A 398 25.92 -0.99 6.61
CA ILE A 398 24.47 -1.21 6.64
C ILE A 398 24.19 -2.62 7.18
N GLU A 399 23.38 -2.70 8.25
CA GLU A 399 22.79 -3.93 8.77
C GLU A 399 21.32 -4.01 8.29
N LEU A 400 20.93 -5.11 7.66
CA LEU A 400 19.54 -5.43 7.34
C LEU A 400 19.00 -6.46 8.34
N VAL A 401 17.74 -6.28 8.75
CA VAL A 401 17.01 -7.23 9.58
C VAL A 401 15.92 -7.89 8.74
N GLY A 402 16.00 -9.21 8.62
CA GLY A 402 15.03 -10.08 7.95
C GLY A 402 13.70 -10.19 8.70
N ASP A 403 12.73 -10.85 8.08
CA ASP A 403 11.42 -11.15 8.68
C ASP A 403 11.47 -12.23 9.77
N ASP A 404 12.47 -13.09 9.73
CA ASP A 404 12.87 -14.05 10.77
C ASP A 404 13.66 -13.42 11.92
N GLY A 405 13.94 -12.11 11.83
CA GLY A 405 14.77 -11.37 12.79
C GLY A 405 16.27 -11.56 12.61
N ALA A 406 16.71 -12.30 11.58
CA ALA A 406 18.12 -12.48 11.30
C ALA A 406 18.75 -11.16 10.82
N VAL A 407 19.97 -10.88 11.29
CA VAL A 407 20.71 -9.66 10.96
C VAL A 407 21.80 -9.99 9.94
N PHE A 408 21.84 -9.23 8.85
CA PHE A 408 22.77 -9.42 7.75
C PHE A 408 23.55 -8.15 7.47
N ASP A 409 24.87 -8.27 7.40
CA ASP A 409 25.73 -7.19 6.93
C ASP A 409 25.66 -7.08 5.41
N VAL A 410 25.39 -5.88 4.90
CA VAL A 410 25.38 -5.61 3.46
C VAL A 410 26.75 -5.05 3.06
N PRO A 411 27.57 -5.79 2.29
CA PRO A 411 28.84 -5.27 1.81
C PRO A 411 28.60 -4.12 0.82
N PHE A 412 29.37 -3.03 0.96
CA PHE A 412 29.33 -1.92 0.01
C PHE A 412 29.90 -2.36 -1.34
N GLU A 413 29.07 -2.32 -2.38
CA GLU A 413 29.54 -2.43 -3.76
C GLU A 413 29.75 -1.03 -4.31
N ALA A 414 31.00 -0.65 -4.56
CA ALA A 414 31.30 0.64 -5.15
C ALA A 414 30.67 0.75 -6.55
N ALA A 415 29.57 1.50 -6.66
CA ALA A 415 29.10 1.95 -7.97
C ALA A 415 30.06 3.04 -8.48
N ALA A 416 30.73 2.77 -9.61
CA ALA A 416 31.60 3.75 -10.24
C ALA A 416 30.81 5.03 -10.59
N GLY A 417 31.16 6.15 -9.94
CA GLY A 417 30.58 7.47 -10.21
C GLY A 417 29.41 7.91 -9.34
N ALA A 418 29.18 7.30 -8.17
CA ALA A 418 28.06 7.66 -7.30
C ALA A 418 28.13 9.10 -6.78
N ASP A 419 27.09 9.88 -7.04
CA ASP A 419 26.76 11.09 -6.29
C ASP A 419 26.50 10.68 -4.83
N THR A 420 27.17 11.32 -3.86
CA THR A 420 27.01 11.04 -2.42
C THR A 420 25.58 11.22 -1.91
N ALA A 421 24.68 11.81 -2.72
CA ALA A 421 23.26 11.95 -2.43
C ALA A 421 22.47 10.62 -2.48
N THR A 422 22.95 9.58 -3.19
CA THR A 422 22.29 8.27 -3.23
C THR A 422 23.29 7.15 -3.45
N LEU A 423 23.31 6.18 -2.56
CA LEU A 423 24.21 5.03 -2.61
C LEU A 423 23.43 3.76 -2.94
N ALA A 424 24.07 2.85 -3.68
CA ALA A 424 23.48 1.58 -4.09
C ALA A 424 24.34 0.42 -3.58
N PHE A 425 23.68 -0.65 -3.16
CA PHE A 425 24.27 -1.85 -2.57
C PHE A 425 23.57 -3.09 -3.14
N SER A 426 24.25 -4.23 -3.11
CA SER A 426 23.63 -5.52 -3.44
C SER A 426 23.25 -6.24 -2.15
N ILE A 427 21.98 -6.65 -2.06
CA ILE A 427 21.46 -7.45 -0.96
C ILE A 427 22.01 -8.87 -1.15
N PRO A 428 22.75 -9.44 -0.18
CA PRO A 428 23.30 -10.78 -0.31
C PRO A 428 22.20 -11.81 -0.58
N THR A 429 22.53 -12.83 -1.35
CA THR A 429 21.58 -13.88 -1.67
C THR A 429 21.26 -14.75 -0.45
N GLY A 430 20.02 -15.26 -0.37
CA GLY A 430 19.55 -16.02 0.79
C GLY A 430 19.19 -15.18 2.02
N VAL A 431 19.34 -13.85 1.95
CA VAL A 431 18.83 -12.93 2.96
C VAL A 431 17.31 -12.90 2.89
N ALA A 432 16.68 -13.28 4.01
CA ALA A 432 15.25 -13.18 4.20
C ALA A 432 14.77 -11.73 3.95
N ARG A 433 13.47 -11.54 3.72
CA ARG A 433 12.94 -10.25 3.26
C ARG A 433 13.35 -9.10 4.20
N PRO A 434 13.98 -8.01 3.72
CA PRO A 434 14.54 -6.99 4.59
C PRO A 434 13.41 -6.07 5.02
N ARG A 435 13.18 -5.98 6.33
CA ARG A 435 12.11 -5.14 6.87
C ARG A 435 12.65 -3.86 7.46
N VAL A 436 13.77 -3.98 8.15
CA VAL A 436 14.41 -2.88 8.86
C VAL A 436 15.87 -2.79 8.43
N ALA A 437 16.38 -1.57 8.31
CA ALA A 437 17.78 -1.28 8.11
C ALA A 437 18.32 -0.41 9.27
N ARG A 438 19.59 -0.63 9.61
CA ARG A 438 20.36 0.16 10.58
C ARG A 438 21.77 0.38 10.07
N ILE A 439 22.47 1.37 10.62
CA ILE A 439 23.89 1.61 10.39
C ILE A 439 24.66 1.17 11.64
N ARG A 440 25.65 0.30 11.46
CA ARG A 440 26.62 -0.07 12.49
C ARG A 440 27.94 0.67 12.27
N PHE A 441 28.37 1.42 13.27
CA PHE A 441 29.64 2.14 13.28
C PHE A 441 30.79 1.23 13.75
N GLN A 442 32.04 1.59 13.40
CA GLN A 442 33.23 0.84 13.82
C GLN A 442 33.40 0.69 15.33
N ASP A 443 32.88 1.65 16.11
CA ASP A 443 32.92 1.62 17.58
C ASP A 443 31.83 0.72 18.19
N GLY A 444 31.05 0.01 17.36
CA GLY A 444 29.98 -0.89 17.77
C GLY A 444 28.64 -0.20 18.04
N ARG A 445 28.56 1.14 17.98
CA ARG A 445 27.28 1.85 18.08
C ARG A 445 26.42 1.55 16.86
N ARG A 446 25.10 1.67 17.06
CA ARG A 446 24.09 1.55 16.01
C ARG A 446 23.32 2.86 15.87
N SER A 447 22.96 3.21 14.65
CA SER A 447 21.91 4.21 14.39
C SER A 447 20.55 3.71 14.88
N GLY A 448 19.54 4.57 14.82
CA GLY A 448 18.15 4.14 14.90
C GLY A 448 17.75 3.24 13.73
N ALA A 449 16.56 2.66 13.82
CA ALA A 449 15.96 1.83 12.77
C ALA A 449 15.27 2.65 11.67
N ALA A 450 15.24 2.09 10.46
CA ALA A 450 14.39 2.56 9.37
C ALA A 450 13.71 1.40 8.63
N VAL A 451 12.46 1.61 8.20
CA VAL A 451 11.74 0.66 7.33
C VAL A 451 12.41 0.59 5.95
N VAL A 452 12.54 -0.61 5.42
CA VAL A 452 13.00 -0.85 4.05
C VAL A 452 11.80 -0.95 3.11
N SER A 453 11.67 0.00 2.18
CA SER A 453 10.59 -0.01 1.19
C SER A 453 10.89 -1.03 0.09
N CYS A 454 10.17 -2.14 0.07
CA CYS A 454 10.31 -3.21 -0.93
C CYS A 454 9.45 -2.89 -2.16
N VAL A 455 10.03 -2.28 -3.19
CA VAL A 455 9.27 -1.73 -4.34
C VAL A 455 8.44 -2.78 -5.07
N GLY A 456 9.02 -3.94 -5.39
CA GLY A 456 8.30 -5.00 -6.10
C GLY A 456 7.07 -5.52 -5.35
N GLU A 457 7.13 -5.50 -4.02
CA GLU A 457 6.06 -5.94 -3.12
C GLU A 457 5.00 -4.86 -2.95
N LEU A 458 5.44 -3.61 -2.77
CA LEU A 458 4.53 -2.48 -2.74
C LEU A 458 3.74 -2.35 -4.06
N ARG A 459 4.35 -2.69 -5.20
CA ARG A 459 3.68 -2.81 -6.49
C ARG A 459 2.72 -3.99 -6.54
N SER A 460 3.15 -5.18 -6.09
CA SER A 460 2.29 -6.37 -6.12
C SER A 460 1.02 -6.21 -5.27
N GLU A 461 1.14 -5.50 -4.14
CA GLU A 461 0.02 -5.16 -3.27
C GLU A 461 -0.90 -4.09 -3.86
N THR A 462 -0.37 -3.18 -4.69
CA THR A 462 -1.14 -2.10 -5.30
C THR A 462 -1.99 -2.65 -6.45
N ARG A 463 -3.24 -2.99 -6.15
CA ARG A 463 -4.23 -3.46 -7.12
C ARG A 463 -5.60 -2.85 -6.83
N GLU A 464 -6.45 -2.76 -7.85
CA GLU A 464 -7.83 -2.31 -7.65
C GLU A 464 -8.65 -3.35 -6.86
N PRO A 465 -9.64 -2.90 -6.07
CA PRO A 465 -10.71 -3.79 -5.63
C PRO A 465 -11.33 -4.43 -6.87
N MET A 466 -11.32 -5.76 -6.90
CA MET A 466 -11.91 -6.48 -8.01
C MET A 466 -13.42 -6.22 -7.99
N GLY A 467 -14.05 -5.99 -9.15
CA GLY A 467 -15.52 -5.98 -9.20
C GLY A 467 -16.08 -7.32 -8.67
N SER A 468 -17.35 -7.39 -8.28
CA SER A 468 -17.95 -8.61 -7.69
C SER A 468 -17.78 -9.88 -8.52
N ARG A 469 -17.58 -9.77 -9.85
CA ARG A 469 -17.20 -10.88 -10.72
C ARG A 469 -15.75 -11.32 -10.51
N GLY A 470 -14.82 -10.37 -10.44
CA GLY A 470 -13.42 -10.63 -10.16
C GLY A 470 -13.16 -11.14 -8.74
N GLU A 471 -13.86 -10.62 -7.72
CA GLU A 471 -13.78 -11.17 -6.35
C GLU A 471 -14.29 -12.60 -6.27
N ARG A 472 -15.36 -12.93 -7.00
CA ARG A 472 -15.85 -14.32 -7.11
C ARG A 472 -14.85 -15.22 -7.84
N ALA A 473 -14.16 -14.70 -8.85
CA ALA A 473 -13.13 -15.42 -9.58
C ALA A 473 -11.87 -15.64 -8.71
N ALA A 474 -11.48 -14.65 -7.89
CA ALA A 474 -10.41 -14.78 -6.91
C ALA A 474 -10.75 -15.80 -5.81
N ALA A 475 -11.93 -15.69 -5.18
CA ALA A 475 -12.38 -16.63 -4.16
C ALA A 475 -12.48 -18.07 -4.69
N ALA A 476 -12.86 -18.24 -5.96
CA ALA A 476 -12.90 -19.55 -6.60
C ALA A 476 -11.52 -20.22 -6.75
N LEU A 477 -10.42 -19.45 -6.81
CA LEU A 477 -9.06 -20.01 -6.79
C LEU A 477 -8.65 -20.50 -5.40
N ASP A 478 -9.19 -19.89 -4.33
CA ASP A 478 -8.94 -20.32 -2.96
C ASP A 478 -9.79 -21.54 -2.59
N ASP A 479 -11.03 -21.61 -3.09
CA ASP A 479 -11.96 -22.72 -2.85
C ASP A 479 -11.74 -23.95 -3.77
N ALA A 480 -10.97 -23.81 -4.85
CA ALA A 480 -10.78 -24.86 -5.83
C ALA A 480 -9.91 -26.01 -5.29
N GLN A 481 -10.44 -27.22 -5.30
CA GLN A 481 -9.72 -28.43 -4.89
C GLN A 481 -8.97 -29.13 -6.03
N GLU A 482 -9.37 -28.91 -7.28
CA GLU A 482 -8.76 -29.52 -8.48
C GLU A 482 -8.68 -28.51 -9.62
N GLU A 483 -7.57 -28.52 -10.36
CA GLU A 483 -7.37 -27.61 -11.50
C GLU A 483 -8.00 -28.16 -12.78
N GLY A 484 -8.41 -27.27 -13.68
CA GLY A 484 -9.05 -27.69 -14.93
C GLY A 484 -9.24 -26.56 -15.93
N LEU A 485 -9.94 -26.85 -17.02
CA LEU A 485 -10.14 -25.90 -18.12
C LEU A 485 -10.87 -24.61 -17.68
N TRP A 486 -11.62 -24.67 -16.56
CA TRP A 486 -12.27 -23.52 -15.93
C TRP A 486 -11.30 -22.38 -15.57
N LEU A 487 -9.99 -22.66 -15.41
CA LEU A 487 -8.97 -21.64 -15.16
C LEU A 487 -8.92 -20.59 -16.28
N LEU A 488 -9.24 -20.97 -17.51
CA LEU A 488 -9.27 -20.03 -18.64
C LEU A 488 -10.44 -19.03 -18.53
N GLU A 489 -11.60 -19.49 -18.01
CA GLU A 489 -12.75 -18.63 -17.72
C GLU A 489 -12.45 -17.69 -16.53
N ILE A 490 -11.77 -18.19 -15.50
CA ILE A 490 -11.30 -17.35 -14.38
C ILE A 490 -10.30 -16.31 -14.87
N LEU A 491 -9.33 -16.69 -15.70
CA LEU A 491 -8.40 -15.74 -16.32
C LEU A 491 -9.14 -14.66 -17.13
N ASP A 492 -10.18 -15.01 -17.89
CA ASP A 492 -10.99 -14.01 -18.61
C ASP A 492 -11.71 -13.06 -17.65
N ASP A 493 -12.21 -13.56 -16.53
CA ASP A 493 -12.92 -12.76 -15.53
C ASP A 493 -11.98 -11.83 -14.75
N LEU A 494 -10.77 -12.30 -14.41
CA LEU A 494 -9.73 -11.49 -13.80
C LEU A 494 -9.17 -10.46 -14.80
N ASP A 495 -8.94 -10.85 -16.05
CA ASP A 495 -8.50 -9.94 -17.12
C ASP A 495 -9.56 -8.87 -17.42
N ALA A 496 -10.84 -9.24 -17.39
CA ALA A 496 -11.95 -8.30 -17.55
C ALA A 496 -12.05 -7.34 -16.35
N ALA A 497 -11.77 -7.81 -15.13
CA ALA A 497 -11.67 -6.96 -13.96
C ALA A 497 -10.50 -5.96 -14.10
N ASP A 498 -9.33 -6.41 -14.56
CA ASP A 498 -8.17 -5.55 -14.82
C ASP A 498 -8.43 -4.54 -15.95
N ARG A 499 -9.15 -4.93 -17.01
CA ARG A 499 -9.51 -4.01 -18.11
C ARG A 499 -10.61 -3.02 -17.74
N GLY A 500 -11.62 -3.47 -16.99
CA GLY A 500 -12.68 -2.61 -16.44
C GLY A 500 -12.12 -1.59 -15.44
N ALA A 501 -11.06 -1.97 -14.72
CA ALA A 501 -10.24 -1.07 -13.94
C ALA A 501 -9.50 -0.04 -14.82
N GLN A 502 -9.00 -0.40 -16.00
CA GLN A 502 -8.20 0.51 -16.84
C GLN A 502 -9.04 1.48 -17.69
N SER A 503 -10.27 1.15 -18.07
CA SER A 503 -11.10 2.01 -18.92
C SER A 503 -11.76 3.17 -18.14
N PRO A 504 -11.63 4.44 -18.58
CA PRO A 504 -12.54 5.48 -18.14
C PRO A 504 -13.97 5.17 -18.63
N PRO A 505 -15.03 5.56 -17.91
CA PRO A 505 -16.40 5.38 -18.39
C PRO A 505 -16.60 6.11 -19.74
N ASP A 506 -17.35 5.48 -20.65
CA ASP A 506 -17.59 5.83 -22.06
C ASP A 506 -18.18 7.23 -22.35
N SER A 507 -18.28 8.11 -21.36
CA SER A 507 -18.85 9.44 -21.52
C SER A 507 -17.79 10.54 -21.52
N MET A 508 -16.72 10.44 -22.33
CA MET A 508 -15.99 11.64 -22.80
C MET A 508 -15.17 11.34 -24.06
N ALA A 509 -15.62 11.85 -25.21
CA ALA A 509 -14.80 11.92 -26.41
C ALA A 509 -13.60 12.88 -26.19
N PRO A 510 -12.35 12.49 -26.50
CA PRO A 510 -11.19 13.35 -26.28
C PRO A 510 -11.05 14.37 -27.43
N ARG A 511 -11.12 15.66 -27.11
CA ARG A 511 -10.51 16.71 -27.95
C ARG A 511 -9.00 16.61 -27.80
N ARG A 512 -8.30 16.32 -28.89
CA ARG A 512 -6.83 16.24 -28.97
C ARG A 512 -6.18 17.54 -28.48
N LEU A 513 -5.44 17.47 -27.39
CA LEU A 513 -4.45 18.47 -26.98
C LEU A 513 -3.06 17.86 -27.18
N ARG A 514 -2.23 18.52 -27.97
CA ARG A 514 -0.79 18.23 -28.07
C ARG A 514 -0.15 18.67 -26.75
N VAL A 515 0.20 17.69 -25.90
CA VAL A 515 1.13 17.91 -24.80
C VAL A 515 2.54 17.85 -25.37
N LEU A 516 3.34 18.88 -25.09
CA LEU A 516 4.76 18.92 -25.42
C LEU A 516 5.49 17.87 -24.58
N ASP A 517 6.16 16.98 -25.28
CA ASP A 517 6.98 15.90 -24.76
C ASP A 517 8.24 16.48 -24.08
N GLN A 518 8.29 16.39 -22.75
CA GLN A 518 9.52 16.55 -21.98
C GLN A 518 9.72 15.28 -21.14
N GLY A 519 10.49 14.36 -21.72
CA GLY A 519 11.27 13.28 -21.12
C GLY A 519 11.02 12.96 -19.64
N THR A 520 9.89 12.33 -19.34
CA THR A 520 9.70 11.50 -18.15
C THR A 520 9.69 10.05 -18.61
N GLY A 521 10.59 9.22 -18.08
CA GLY A 521 10.80 7.84 -18.52
C GLY A 521 9.52 7.00 -18.43
N GLN A 522 8.83 6.88 -19.56
CA GLN A 522 7.83 5.83 -19.75
C GLN A 522 8.51 4.48 -19.56
N ALA A 523 7.83 3.52 -18.94
CA ALA A 523 8.27 2.12 -18.94
C ALA A 523 8.48 1.69 -20.40
N GLN A 524 9.74 1.62 -20.82
CA GLN A 524 10.07 1.29 -22.19
C GLN A 524 9.74 -0.19 -22.41
N MET A 525 8.78 -0.49 -23.26
CA MET A 525 8.53 -1.87 -23.68
C MET A 525 9.61 -2.26 -24.70
N LEU A 526 10.17 -3.46 -24.54
CA LEU A 526 11.11 -4.05 -25.49
C LEU A 526 10.43 -5.24 -26.16
N ASP A 527 10.59 -5.37 -27.47
CA ASP A 527 10.29 -6.62 -28.15
C ASP A 527 11.20 -7.74 -27.61
N TYR A 528 10.76 -8.98 -27.75
CA TYR A 528 11.44 -10.12 -27.14
C TYR A 528 12.90 -10.27 -27.63
N ALA A 529 13.20 -9.95 -28.90
CA ALA A 529 14.55 -10.07 -29.43
C ALA A 529 15.49 -8.99 -28.83
N ALA A 530 15.03 -7.75 -28.74
CA ALA A 530 15.73 -6.64 -28.10
C ALA A 530 15.94 -6.91 -26.60
N PHE A 531 14.94 -7.49 -25.94
CA PHE A 531 15.03 -7.91 -24.55
C PHE A 531 16.12 -8.96 -24.33
N LEU A 532 16.12 -10.05 -25.11
CA LEU A 532 17.12 -11.12 -25.01
C LEU A 532 18.55 -10.63 -25.29
N ALA A 533 18.70 -9.58 -26.10
CA ALA A 533 20.00 -8.96 -26.38
C ALA A 533 20.52 -8.11 -25.20
N GLY A 534 19.63 -7.44 -24.47
CA GLY A 534 19.96 -6.57 -23.34
C GLY A 534 19.98 -7.24 -21.96
N ARG A 535 19.46 -8.47 -21.83
CA ARG A 535 19.37 -9.16 -20.53
C ARG A 535 20.74 -9.55 -19.94
N ARG A 536 20.84 -9.45 -18.62
CA ARG A 536 21.89 -10.01 -17.77
C ARG A 536 21.77 -11.53 -17.78
N ARG A 537 22.91 -12.22 -17.96
CA ARG A 537 22.96 -13.66 -18.28
C ARG A 537 23.25 -14.60 -17.11
N ARG A 538 23.66 -14.05 -15.96
CA ARG A 538 24.06 -14.83 -14.78
C ARG A 538 23.06 -14.62 -13.64
N VAL A 539 22.58 -15.73 -13.08
CA VAL A 539 21.70 -15.77 -11.90
C VAL A 539 22.55 -16.21 -10.72
N GLU A 540 22.70 -15.37 -9.69
CA GLU A 540 23.39 -15.79 -8.47
C GLU A 540 22.42 -16.56 -7.55
N PRO A 541 22.86 -17.66 -6.90
CA PRO A 541 21.97 -18.51 -6.10
C PRO A 541 21.36 -17.73 -4.94
N GLY A 542 20.03 -17.56 -4.91
CA GLY A 542 19.27 -16.89 -3.85
C GLY A 542 18.86 -15.43 -4.13
N GLU A 543 18.88 -15.00 -5.40
CA GLU A 543 18.30 -13.72 -5.85
C GLU A 543 16.75 -13.77 -5.88
N ARG A 544 16.07 -12.65 -5.62
CA ARG A 544 14.60 -12.59 -5.48
C ARG A 544 13.83 -12.75 -6.81
N GLU A 545 12.65 -13.39 -6.74
CA GLU A 545 11.74 -13.59 -7.88
C GLU A 545 11.32 -12.26 -8.53
N ARG A 546 11.27 -12.23 -9.86
CA ARG A 546 10.85 -11.06 -10.65
C ARG A 546 9.61 -11.43 -11.43
N ASN A 547 8.43 -11.09 -10.93
CA ASN A 547 7.16 -11.47 -11.55
C ASN A 547 6.60 -10.31 -12.39
N SER A 548 6.45 -10.51 -13.70
CA SER A 548 5.89 -9.49 -14.60
C SER A 548 4.36 -9.35 -14.49
N LEU A 549 3.70 -10.26 -13.78
CA LEU A 549 2.27 -10.17 -13.45
C LEU A 549 2.00 -9.45 -12.12
N ALA A 550 3.03 -9.00 -11.41
CA ALA A 550 2.89 -8.31 -10.13
C ALA A 550 1.96 -7.08 -10.26
N GLY A 551 0.98 -6.97 -9.36
CA GLY A 551 -0.01 -5.88 -9.38
C GLY A 551 -1.22 -6.14 -10.29
N SER A 552 -1.21 -7.20 -11.11
CA SER A 552 -2.39 -7.67 -11.87
C SER A 552 -3.20 -8.70 -11.10
N ALA A 553 -4.51 -8.78 -11.34
CA ALA A 553 -5.32 -9.86 -10.77
C ALA A 553 -4.89 -11.25 -11.27
N SER A 554 -4.32 -11.34 -12.48
CA SER A 554 -3.82 -12.58 -13.07
C SER A 554 -2.67 -13.21 -12.27
N SER A 555 -2.01 -12.46 -11.38
CA SER A 555 -1.04 -13.01 -10.42
C SER A 555 -1.62 -14.08 -9.48
N LEU A 556 -2.93 -14.02 -9.18
CA LEU A 556 -3.64 -15.04 -8.39
C LEU A 556 -3.65 -16.40 -9.08
N VAL A 557 -3.78 -16.42 -10.41
CA VAL A 557 -3.78 -17.67 -11.20
C VAL A 557 -2.38 -18.27 -11.26
N ARG A 558 -1.34 -17.43 -11.38
CA ARG A 558 0.06 -17.90 -11.24
C ARG A 558 0.27 -18.57 -9.87
N ALA A 559 -0.12 -17.90 -8.80
CA ALA A 559 0.02 -18.42 -7.44
C ALA A 559 -0.74 -19.76 -7.28
N PHE A 560 -1.96 -19.84 -7.80
CA PHE A 560 -2.74 -21.08 -7.82
C PHE A 560 -2.03 -22.20 -8.58
N LEU A 561 -1.52 -21.94 -9.80
CA LEU A 561 -0.79 -22.94 -10.60
C LEU A 561 0.49 -23.44 -9.89
N ASN A 562 1.22 -22.58 -9.18
CA ASN A 562 2.40 -22.98 -8.43
C ASN A 562 2.04 -23.81 -7.19
N ARG A 563 1.00 -23.41 -6.43
CA ARG A 563 0.49 -24.21 -5.29
C ARG A 563 -0.01 -25.58 -5.74
N ALA A 564 -0.80 -25.59 -6.82
CA ALA A 564 -1.28 -26.79 -7.49
C ALA A 564 -0.15 -27.79 -7.80
N LEU A 565 0.95 -27.29 -8.38
CA LEU A 565 2.10 -28.13 -8.73
C LEU A 565 2.99 -28.48 -7.54
N GLY A 566 2.74 -27.96 -6.33
CA GLY A 566 3.60 -28.20 -5.17
C GLY A 566 4.92 -27.42 -5.20
N VAL A 567 5.01 -26.39 -6.04
CA VAL A 567 6.23 -25.55 -6.22
C VAL A 567 6.29 -24.43 -5.15
N ALA A 568 5.34 -24.36 -4.22
CA ALA A 568 5.23 -23.24 -3.30
C ALA A 568 6.38 -23.15 -2.28
N LEU A 569 7.11 -22.03 -2.35
CA LEU A 569 7.89 -21.43 -1.29
C LEU A 569 7.07 -21.37 0.02
N ALA A 570 7.71 -21.77 1.12
CA ALA A 570 7.22 -21.50 2.46
C ALA A 570 7.03 -19.99 2.66
N GLY A 571 5.83 -19.56 3.04
CA GLY A 571 5.59 -18.18 3.48
C GLY A 571 4.31 -17.54 2.96
N ALA A 572 3.15 -18.16 3.12
CA ALA A 572 1.87 -17.46 3.05
C ALA A 572 0.75 -18.33 3.65
N GLU A 573 0.67 -18.40 4.98
CA GLU A 573 -0.56 -18.84 5.65
C GLU A 573 -0.90 -17.93 6.83
N ALA A 574 -2.21 -17.64 6.92
CA ALA A 574 -2.97 -16.99 7.99
C ALA A 574 -3.00 -15.44 8.06
N GLU A 575 -3.74 -14.80 7.14
CA GLU A 575 -4.62 -13.68 7.52
C GLU A 575 -6.01 -14.27 7.81
N SER A 576 -6.43 -14.30 9.08
CA SER A 576 -7.84 -14.49 9.44
C SER A 576 -8.15 -13.88 10.81
N GLY A 577 -9.14 -13.00 10.85
CA GLY A 577 -9.80 -12.54 12.08
C GLY A 577 -10.11 -11.06 12.07
N LEU A 578 -11.38 -10.69 11.82
CA LEU A 578 -11.91 -9.39 12.23
C LEU A 578 -12.20 -9.49 13.73
N ASP A 579 -11.36 -8.89 14.56
CA ASP A 579 -11.55 -8.86 16.00
C ASP A 579 -12.62 -7.85 16.42
N ASP A 580 -13.28 -8.19 17.53
CA ASP A 580 -14.43 -7.50 18.09
C ASP A 580 -14.00 -6.15 18.71
N ASP A 581 -14.52 -5.05 18.17
CA ASP A 581 -14.13 -3.66 18.45
C ASP A 581 -14.33 -3.20 19.91
N ARG A 582 -14.78 -4.05 20.85
CA ARG A 582 -15.17 -3.62 22.21
C ARG A 582 -14.15 -3.92 23.30
N GLU A 583 -13.28 -4.91 23.14
CA GLU A 583 -12.21 -5.23 24.12
C GLU A 583 -10.93 -4.44 23.86
N ILE A 584 -10.54 -4.29 22.58
CA ILE A 584 -9.39 -3.49 22.15
C ILE A 584 -9.49 -2.03 22.66
N LEU A 585 -10.69 -1.45 22.68
CA LEU A 585 -10.91 -0.07 23.12
C LEU A 585 -10.64 0.19 24.61
N ARG A 586 -10.65 -0.83 25.47
CA ARG A 586 -10.36 -0.65 26.89
C ARG A 586 -8.86 -0.70 27.20
N ALA A 587 -8.06 -1.34 26.35
CA ALA A 587 -6.61 -1.41 26.48
C ALA A 587 -5.88 -0.23 25.81
N LEU A 588 -6.57 0.52 24.95
CA LEU A 588 -6.02 1.67 24.19
C LEU A 588 -6.30 3.05 24.84
N ASP A 589 -6.86 3.09 26.04
CA ASP A 589 -7.07 4.32 26.83
C ASP A 589 -5.82 4.62 27.66
N THR A 590 -4.71 4.94 26.98
CA THR A 590 -3.37 5.10 27.60
C THR A 590 -3.02 6.53 28.00
N GLY A 591 -3.88 7.51 27.72
CA GLY A 591 -3.59 8.93 27.98
C GLY A 591 -2.72 9.56 26.88
N ASP A 592 -1.68 10.31 27.27
CA ASP A 592 -0.78 10.99 26.34
C ASP A 592 -0.12 9.97 25.38
N GLU A 593 -0.33 10.17 24.08
CA GLU A 593 0.11 9.26 23.01
C GLU A 593 1.63 9.19 22.85
N VAL A 594 2.36 10.04 23.57
CA VAL A 594 3.82 10.09 23.58
C VAL A 594 4.46 9.46 24.82
N ALA A 595 3.67 9.01 25.80
CA ALA A 595 4.14 8.27 26.96
C ALA A 595 4.26 6.77 26.67
N ASP A 596 5.25 6.12 27.28
CA ASP A 596 5.72 4.74 27.02
C ASP A 596 4.61 3.69 26.81
N GLY A 597 4.42 3.30 25.55
CA GLY A 597 3.43 2.31 25.10
C GLY A 597 3.71 0.87 25.54
N ALA A 598 4.86 0.59 26.17
CA ALA A 598 5.19 -0.73 26.72
C ALA A 598 4.21 -1.16 27.83
N SER A 599 3.65 -0.20 28.58
CA SER A 599 2.77 -0.44 29.73
C SER A 599 1.41 -1.06 29.36
N ALA A 600 0.92 -0.83 28.14
CA ALA A 600 -0.43 -1.20 27.72
C ALA A 600 -0.55 -2.65 27.22
N ILE A 601 0.59 -3.28 26.91
CA ILE A 601 0.66 -4.63 26.31
C ILE A 601 0.61 -5.74 27.38
N GLU A 602 0.87 -5.43 28.66
CA GLU A 602 0.85 -6.41 29.76
C GLU A 602 -0.57 -6.87 30.18
N ALA A 603 -1.64 -6.22 29.71
CA ALA A 603 -3.01 -6.64 29.96
C ALA A 603 -3.49 -7.63 28.88
N GLY A 604 -3.17 -8.91 29.10
CA GLY A 604 -3.33 -10.01 28.15
C GLY A 604 -4.72 -10.18 27.50
N LEU A 605 -4.70 -10.59 26.23
CA LEU A 605 -5.85 -11.07 25.46
C LEU A 605 -5.81 -12.59 25.38
N GLU A 606 -6.77 -13.27 26.00
CA GLU A 606 -7.03 -14.69 25.77
C GLU A 606 -7.99 -14.87 24.57
N ALA A 607 -7.63 -15.79 23.67
CA ALA A 607 -8.36 -16.06 22.43
C ALA A 607 -9.67 -16.82 22.66
N GLY A 608 -10.80 -16.18 22.37
CA GLY A 608 -12.14 -16.79 22.34
C GLY A 608 -12.52 -17.31 20.94
N GLN A 609 -13.18 -18.48 20.90
CA GLN A 609 -13.54 -19.22 19.67
C GLN A 609 -14.58 -18.52 18.78
N ALA A 610 -14.32 -18.61 17.46
CA ALA A 610 -15.04 -17.96 16.37
C ALA A 610 -16.40 -18.58 16.00
N VAL A 611 -17.30 -17.75 15.45
CA VAL A 611 -18.43 -18.16 14.61
C VAL A 611 -18.10 -17.81 13.16
N GLY A 612 -18.04 -18.82 12.29
CA GLY A 612 -17.56 -18.69 10.91
C GLY A 612 -18.45 -17.88 9.96
N PRO A 613 -17.90 -17.36 8.84
CA PRO A 613 -18.63 -16.58 7.86
C PRO A 613 -19.64 -17.41 7.06
N ARG A 614 -20.74 -16.76 6.65
CA ARG A 614 -21.82 -17.29 5.80
C ARG A 614 -21.27 -17.89 4.49
N ALA A 615 -21.77 -19.08 4.15
CA ALA A 615 -21.42 -19.83 2.93
C ALA A 615 -21.57 -18.98 1.65
N LYS A 616 -20.45 -18.75 0.95
CA LYS A 616 -20.43 -18.12 -0.38
C LYS A 616 -20.89 -19.13 -1.43
N THR A 617 -21.67 -18.68 -2.41
CA THR A 617 -22.09 -19.54 -3.54
C THR A 617 -20.89 -19.73 -4.49
N PRO A 618 -20.49 -20.97 -4.84
CA PRO A 618 -19.29 -21.22 -5.63
C PRO A 618 -19.44 -20.74 -7.09
N HIS A 619 -18.32 -20.36 -7.71
CA HIS A 619 -18.28 -19.84 -9.08
C HIS A 619 -18.83 -20.86 -10.09
N PRO A 620 -19.67 -20.46 -11.06
CA PRO A 620 -20.37 -21.39 -11.95
C PRO A 620 -19.43 -22.24 -12.82
N ALA A 621 -18.23 -21.73 -13.15
CA ALA A 621 -17.23 -22.48 -13.91
C ALA A 621 -16.72 -23.73 -13.16
N LEU A 622 -16.65 -23.71 -11.82
CA LEU A 622 -16.20 -24.85 -11.01
C LEU A 622 -17.16 -26.05 -11.06
N ARG A 623 -18.40 -25.85 -11.55
CA ARG A 623 -19.41 -26.91 -11.69
C ARG A 623 -19.42 -27.56 -13.08
N ARG A 624 -18.63 -27.05 -14.03
CA ARG A 624 -18.58 -27.57 -15.41
C ARG A 624 -17.41 -28.53 -15.56
N LEU A 625 -17.71 -29.82 -15.77
CA LEU A 625 -16.73 -30.80 -16.22
C LEU A 625 -16.50 -30.61 -17.73
N ALA A 626 -15.26 -30.43 -18.14
CA ALA A 626 -14.89 -30.28 -19.55
C ALA A 626 -14.76 -31.65 -20.23
N ASP A 627 -15.25 -31.78 -21.46
CA ASP A 627 -15.04 -32.95 -22.31
C ASP A 627 -13.87 -32.73 -23.28
N ALA A 628 -13.47 -33.79 -24.01
CA ALA A 628 -12.35 -33.71 -24.96
C ALA A 628 -12.56 -32.64 -26.06
N ARG A 629 -13.81 -32.37 -26.45
CA ARG A 629 -14.14 -31.36 -27.46
C ARG A 629 -13.92 -29.95 -26.93
N ALA A 630 -14.29 -29.68 -25.68
CA ALA A 630 -14.06 -28.40 -25.02
C ALA A 630 -12.56 -28.02 -25.01
N PHE A 631 -11.66 -28.98 -24.84
CA PHE A 631 -10.22 -28.74 -24.98
C PHE A 631 -9.80 -28.38 -26.42
N GLY A 632 -10.35 -29.06 -27.42
CA GLY A 632 -10.11 -28.72 -28.84
C GLY A 632 -10.61 -27.32 -29.21
N ASP A 633 -11.77 -26.92 -28.69
CA ASP A 633 -12.34 -25.59 -28.85
C ASP A 633 -11.49 -24.53 -28.14
N ALA A 634 -10.99 -24.81 -26.93
CA ALA A 634 -10.10 -23.91 -26.18
C ALA A 634 -8.76 -23.68 -26.90
N VAL A 635 -8.14 -24.72 -27.46
CA VAL A 635 -6.91 -24.57 -28.27
C VAL A 635 -7.17 -23.73 -29.52
N THR A 636 -8.33 -23.91 -30.15
CA THR A 636 -8.72 -23.12 -31.33
C THR A 636 -8.96 -21.65 -30.97
N ALA A 637 -9.63 -21.37 -29.85
CA ALA A 637 -9.85 -20.03 -29.34
C ALA A 637 -8.52 -19.34 -28.97
N PHE A 638 -7.60 -20.06 -28.33
CA PHE A 638 -6.24 -19.57 -28.06
C PHE A 638 -5.51 -19.21 -29.36
N GLY A 639 -5.59 -20.05 -30.39
CA GLY A 639 -5.00 -19.78 -31.70
C GLY A 639 -5.55 -18.53 -32.37
N LYS A 640 -6.86 -18.35 -32.36
CA LYS A 640 -7.49 -17.12 -32.87
C LYS A 640 -7.00 -15.88 -32.12
N ARG A 641 -6.94 -15.95 -30.79
CA ARG A 641 -6.45 -14.84 -29.95
C ARG A 641 -5.02 -14.45 -30.29
N MET A 642 -4.12 -15.42 -30.45
CA MET A 642 -2.72 -15.16 -30.81
C MET A 642 -2.58 -14.59 -32.23
N ALA A 643 -3.44 -14.99 -33.17
CA ALA A 643 -3.48 -14.41 -34.50
C ALA A 643 -3.93 -12.93 -34.48
N ASP A 644 -4.97 -12.62 -33.70
CA ASP A 644 -5.60 -11.29 -33.63
C ASP A 644 -4.80 -10.29 -32.77
N ALA A 645 -3.98 -10.75 -31.83
CA ALA A 645 -3.20 -9.91 -30.92
C ALA A 645 -2.09 -9.14 -31.64
N LYS A 646 -2.07 -7.80 -31.55
CA LYS A 646 -0.96 -7.01 -32.13
C LYS A 646 0.32 -7.13 -31.30
N GLU A 647 0.16 -7.14 -29.98
CA GLU A 647 1.20 -7.26 -28.97
C GLU A 647 0.82 -8.42 -28.03
N ILE A 648 1.80 -9.19 -27.58
CA ILE A 648 1.61 -10.31 -26.66
C ILE A 648 2.28 -9.96 -25.34
N GLY A 649 1.54 -10.00 -24.25
CA GLY A 649 2.05 -9.68 -22.92
C GLY A 649 2.07 -10.89 -21.98
N SER A 650 2.53 -10.67 -20.75
CA SER A 650 2.64 -11.71 -19.71
C SER A 650 1.34 -12.46 -19.40
N LYS A 651 0.19 -11.83 -19.61
CA LYS A 651 -1.13 -12.48 -19.43
C LYS A 651 -1.40 -13.57 -20.46
N ASP A 652 -0.98 -13.36 -21.71
CA ASP A 652 -1.12 -14.36 -22.77
C ASP A 652 -0.14 -15.53 -22.59
N ILE A 653 1.04 -15.25 -22.02
CA ILE A 653 2.00 -16.27 -21.57
C ILE A 653 1.40 -17.12 -20.44
N LEU A 654 0.82 -16.49 -19.41
CA LEU A 654 0.16 -17.22 -18.32
C LEU A 654 -0.99 -18.09 -18.84
N ARG A 655 -1.74 -17.61 -19.83
CA ARG A 655 -2.81 -18.38 -20.48
C ARG A 655 -2.27 -19.59 -21.26
N LEU A 656 -1.14 -19.45 -21.96
CA LEU A 656 -0.44 -20.58 -22.58
C LEU A 656 -0.09 -21.65 -21.53
N ARG A 657 0.50 -21.24 -20.40
CA ARG A 657 0.82 -22.13 -19.28
C ARG A 657 -0.41 -22.84 -18.74
N ALA A 658 -1.47 -22.09 -18.41
CA ALA A 658 -2.71 -22.64 -17.88
C ALA A 658 -3.36 -23.67 -18.82
N LEU A 659 -3.36 -23.40 -20.13
CA LEU A 659 -3.90 -24.31 -21.14
C LEU A 659 -3.08 -25.61 -21.24
N LEU A 660 -1.74 -25.52 -21.28
CA LEU A 660 -0.87 -26.70 -21.30
C LEU A 660 -1.03 -27.56 -20.04
N THR A 661 -1.07 -26.94 -18.86
CA THR A 661 -1.31 -27.64 -17.59
C THR A 661 -2.69 -28.29 -17.56
N ALA A 662 -3.75 -27.62 -18.04
CA ALA A 662 -5.08 -28.21 -18.12
C ALA A 662 -5.14 -29.41 -19.08
N ILE A 663 -4.46 -29.35 -20.23
CA ILE A 663 -4.35 -30.49 -21.16
C ILE A 663 -3.61 -31.65 -20.50
N ALA A 664 -2.52 -31.38 -19.77
CA ALA A 664 -1.78 -32.40 -19.04
C ALA A 664 -2.65 -33.07 -17.97
N ILE A 665 -3.44 -32.29 -17.22
CA ILE A 665 -4.41 -32.77 -16.22
C ILE A 665 -5.45 -33.71 -16.81
N ALA A 666 -6.03 -33.35 -17.94
CA ALA A 666 -7.00 -34.18 -18.62
C ALA A 666 -6.38 -35.39 -19.35
N GLY A 667 -5.04 -35.42 -19.50
CA GLY A 667 -4.29 -36.46 -20.17
C GLY A 667 -4.16 -37.76 -19.38
N PHE A 668 -4.29 -38.90 -20.05
CA PHE A 668 -4.00 -40.22 -19.48
C PHE A 668 -3.38 -41.23 -20.48
N GLY A 669 -2.55 -42.13 -19.95
CA GLY A 669 -1.90 -43.22 -20.68
C GLY A 669 -2.84 -44.37 -21.06
N GLU A 670 -2.46 -45.17 -22.06
CA GLU A 670 -3.23 -46.37 -22.47
C GLU A 670 -3.32 -47.45 -21.38
N ALA A 671 -2.36 -47.47 -20.45
CA ALA A 671 -2.33 -48.40 -19.32
C ALA A 671 -3.31 -48.04 -18.20
N THR A 672 -3.95 -46.86 -18.25
CA THR A 672 -4.87 -46.37 -17.23
C THR A 672 -6.21 -47.13 -17.32
N ARG A 673 -6.41 -48.10 -16.41
CA ARG A 673 -7.57 -49.01 -16.42
C ARG A 673 -8.92 -48.33 -16.15
N LYS A 674 -8.93 -47.22 -15.40
CA LYS A 674 -10.14 -46.45 -15.05
C LYS A 674 -9.80 -44.96 -14.97
N PRO A 675 -9.99 -44.19 -16.04
CA PRO A 675 -9.75 -42.75 -15.99
C PRO A 675 -10.74 -42.07 -15.05
N THR A 676 -10.30 -41.01 -14.37
CA THR A 676 -11.18 -40.17 -13.54
C THR A 676 -12.10 -39.30 -14.39
N THR A 677 -13.08 -38.62 -13.77
CA THR A 677 -14.01 -37.71 -14.46
C THR A 677 -13.33 -36.52 -15.14
N VAL A 678 -12.09 -36.18 -14.73
CA VAL A 678 -11.28 -35.11 -15.32
C VAL A 678 -10.36 -35.64 -16.44
N GLN A 679 -10.05 -36.94 -16.45
CA GLN A 679 -9.17 -37.59 -17.42
C GLN A 679 -9.95 -37.93 -18.71
N VAL A 680 -10.11 -36.92 -19.57
CA VAL A 680 -10.92 -37.02 -20.80
C VAL A 680 -10.08 -37.08 -22.09
N LEU A 681 -8.76 -36.88 -22.01
CA LEU A 681 -7.85 -36.86 -23.15
C LEU A 681 -6.94 -38.11 -23.18
N PRO A 682 -7.25 -39.14 -23.98
CA PRO A 682 -6.40 -40.31 -24.08
C PRO A 682 -5.11 -40.02 -24.87
N THR A 683 -4.10 -40.88 -24.68
CA THR A 683 -2.85 -40.85 -25.47
C THR A 683 -3.09 -41.21 -26.93
N SER A 684 -3.85 -42.29 -27.17
CA SER A 684 -4.36 -42.65 -28.50
C SER A 684 -5.81 -43.07 -28.36
N ALA A 685 -6.64 -42.76 -29.36
CA ALA A 685 -8.04 -43.14 -29.37
C ALA A 685 -8.42 -43.81 -30.68
N ASN A 686 -9.17 -44.91 -30.60
CA ASN A 686 -9.97 -45.41 -31.72
C ASN A 686 -11.20 -44.50 -31.88
N GLY A 687 -11.02 -43.32 -32.50
CA GLY A 687 -12.12 -42.46 -32.97
C GLY A 687 -12.24 -41.04 -32.38
N SER A 688 -11.48 -40.65 -31.35
CA SER A 688 -11.39 -39.23 -30.95
C SER A 688 -10.31 -38.51 -31.76
N ALA A 689 -10.64 -37.37 -32.38
CA ALA A 689 -9.66 -36.52 -33.04
C ALA A 689 -8.72 -35.83 -32.04
N GLU A 690 -9.20 -35.59 -30.82
CA GLU A 690 -8.53 -34.81 -29.78
C GLU A 690 -7.86 -35.74 -28.77
N THR A 691 -6.54 -35.86 -28.88
CA THR A 691 -5.65 -36.55 -27.93
C THR A 691 -4.72 -35.55 -27.28
N TRP A 692 -4.28 -35.80 -26.04
CA TRP A 692 -3.42 -34.85 -25.34
C TRP A 692 -2.11 -34.52 -26.11
N PRO A 693 -1.42 -35.45 -26.82
CA PRO A 693 -0.21 -35.10 -27.57
C PRO A 693 -0.49 -34.20 -28.77
N ARG A 694 -1.65 -34.39 -29.44
CA ARG A 694 -2.07 -33.54 -30.56
C ARG A 694 -2.45 -32.15 -30.10
N LEU A 695 -3.16 -32.03 -28.98
CA LEU A 695 -3.57 -30.75 -28.41
C LEU A 695 -2.37 -29.95 -27.90
N ILE A 696 -1.41 -30.58 -27.21
CA ILE A 696 -0.14 -29.92 -26.85
C ILE A 696 0.59 -29.46 -28.11
N GLY A 697 0.74 -30.33 -29.11
CA GLY A 697 1.39 -29.99 -30.38
C GLY A 697 0.76 -28.80 -31.10
N ARG A 698 -0.57 -28.75 -31.19
CA ARG A 698 -1.32 -27.63 -31.77
C ARG A 698 -1.12 -26.33 -30.97
N THR A 699 -1.14 -26.43 -29.65
CA THR A 699 -0.97 -25.29 -28.74
C THR A 699 0.44 -24.69 -28.88
N LEU A 700 1.49 -25.53 -28.83
CA LEU A 700 2.87 -25.10 -29.02
C LEU A 700 3.12 -24.58 -30.43
N ASN A 701 2.56 -25.22 -31.47
CA ASN A 701 2.70 -24.77 -32.85
C ASN A 701 2.06 -23.40 -33.09
N THR A 702 0.97 -23.10 -32.40
CA THR A 702 0.32 -21.77 -32.45
C THR A 702 1.26 -20.68 -31.95
N PHE A 703 2.06 -20.97 -30.92
CA PHE A 703 2.88 -19.96 -30.28
C PHE A 703 4.30 -19.86 -30.86
N PHE A 704 4.92 -21.00 -31.17
CA PHE A 704 6.32 -21.10 -31.61
C PHE A 704 6.50 -21.49 -33.08
N GLY A 705 5.46 -22.01 -33.73
CA GLY A 705 5.51 -22.55 -35.08
C GLY A 705 5.19 -21.52 -36.17
N GLY A 706 5.45 -21.89 -37.42
CA GLY A 706 5.17 -21.06 -38.60
C GLY A 706 6.29 -20.08 -38.98
N ARG A 707 6.05 -19.29 -40.04
CA ARG A 707 7.01 -18.30 -40.57
C ARG A 707 7.10 -17.03 -39.72
N ASP A 708 6.02 -16.71 -39.02
CA ASP A 708 5.91 -15.57 -38.12
C ASP A 708 5.29 -16.02 -36.79
N PRO A 709 6.08 -16.63 -35.90
CA PRO A 709 5.58 -17.21 -34.66
C PRO A 709 5.17 -16.12 -33.66
N ALA A 710 4.13 -16.40 -32.86
CA ALA A 710 3.56 -15.46 -31.90
C ALA A 710 4.60 -14.91 -30.91
N VAL A 711 5.53 -15.75 -30.44
CA VAL A 711 6.63 -15.36 -29.53
C VAL A 711 7.45 -14.13 -29.99
N ARG A 712 7.51 -13.81 -31.29
CA ARG A 712 8.19 -12.60 -31.79
C ARG A 712 7.51 -11.30 -31.38
N ARG A 713 6.20 -11.34 -31.14
CA ARG A 713 5.38 -10.20 -30.71
C ARG A 713 5.27 -10.11 -29.19
N LEU A 714 6.01 -10.96 -28.45
CA LEU A 714 6.09 -10.86 -27.00
C LEU A 714 6.82 -9.57 -26.61
N GLU A 715 6.21 -8.77 -25.77
CA GLU A 715 6.79 -7.54 -25.23
C GLU A 715 7.02 -7.66 -23.73
N LEU A 716 8.17 -7.17 -23.28
CA LEU A 716 8.59 -7.18 -21.88
C LEU A 716 9.06 -5.79 -21.48
N GLU A 717 8.78 -5.39 -20.23
CA GLU A 717 9.22 -4.10 -19.72
C GLU A 717 10.76 -4.04 -19.55
N ALA A 718 11.38 -2.96 -20.03
CA ALA A 718 12.84 -2.77 -20.04
C ALA A 718 13.49 -2.74 -18.66
N PHE A 719 12.72 -2.51 -17.59
CA PHE A 719 13.26 -2.53 -16.23
C PHE A 719 13.64 -3.95 -15.77
N HIS A 720 13.10 -4.99 -16.42
CA HIS A 720 13.55 -6.36 -16.21
C HIS A 720 14.90 -6.56 -16.90
N ASP A 721 15.98 -6.66 -16.15
CA ASP A 721 17.30 -7.02 -16.67
C ASP A 721 17.50 -8.53 -16.84
N ARG A 722 16.47 -9.37 -16.63
CA ARG A 722 16.48 -10.84 -16.88
C ARG A 722 15.07 -11.37 -17.13
N LEU A 723 14.93 -12.61 -17.64
CA LEU A 723 13.62 -13.23 -17.84
C LEU A 723 12.80 -13.24 -16.53
N PRO A 724 11.56 -12.71 -16.53
CA PRO A 724 10.67 -12.79 -15.38
C PRO A 724 10.39 -14.24 -14.97
N THR A 725 10.19 -14.48 -13.67
CA THR A 725 9.95 -15.80 -13.10
C THR A 725 8.71 -16.47 -13.70
N ASP A 726 7.63 -15.71 -13.91
CA ASP A 726 6.40 -16.23 -14.54
C ASP A 726 6.61 -16.68 -15.99
N LEU A 727 7.55 -16.05 -16.69
CA LEU A 727 7.97 -16.42 -18.03
C LEU A 727 8.82 -17.69 -18.00
N LEU A 728 9.80 -17.80 -17.07
CA LEU A 728 10.60 -19.00 -16.87
C LEU A 728 9.75 -20.23 -16.51
N GLU A 729 8.77 -20.07 -15.61
CA GLU A 729 7.82 -21.13 -15.24
C GLU A 729 6.99 -21.60 -16.46
N THR A 730 6.60 -20.65 -17.32
CA THR A 730 5.87 -20.96 -18.55
C THR A 730 6.76 -21.67 -19.56
N TRP A 731 8.01 -21.25 -19.70
CA TRP A 731 9.01 -21.91 -20.54
C TRP A 731 9.31 -23.33 -20.07
N ALA A 732 9.47 -23.56 -18.77
CA ALA A 732 9.61 -24.90 -18.21
C ALA A 732 8.41 -25.78 -18.59
N THR A 733 7.19 -25.24 -18.43
CA THR A 733 5.95 -25.93 -18.81
C THR A 733 5.90 -26.25 -20.32
N CYS A 734 6.32 -25.33 -21.19
CA CYS A 734 6.36 -25.54 -22.64
C CYS A 734 7.38 -26.61 -23.05
N VAL A 735 8.59 -26.56 -22.48
CA VAL A 735 9.65 -27.55 -22.72
C VAL A 735 9.18 -28.93 -22.29
N TRP A 736 8.68 -29.06 -21.06
CA TRP A 736 8.15 -30.32 -20.55
C TRP A 736 7.02 -30.86 -21.42
N ALA A 737 6.01 -30.04 -21.73
CA ALA A 737 4.86 -30.44 -22.53
C ALA A 737 5.27 -30.93 -23.93
N GLY A 738 6.18 -30.21 -24.58
CA GLY A 738 6.69 -30.55 -25.91
C GLY A 738 7.43 -31.89 -25.93
N GLU A 739 8.33 -32.11 -24.98
CA GLU A 739 9.08 -33.36 -24.84
C GLU A 739 8.17 -34.54 -24.51
N MET A 740 7.19 -34.36 -23.61
CA MET A 740 6.23 -35.40 -23.27
C MET A 740 5.36 -35.79 -24.48
N ALA A 741 4.85 -34.81 -25.24
CA ALA A 741 4.07 -35.07 -26.44
C ALA A 741 4.90 -35.79 -27.53
N LEU A 742 6.16 -35.39 -27.71
CA LEU A 742 7.09 -36.04 -28.63
C LEU A 742 7.37 -37.48 -28.19
N ALA A 743 7.66 -37.71 -26.91
CA ALA A 743 7.90 -39.04 -26.36
C ALA A 743 6.67 -39.95 -26.52
N ALA A 744 5.46 -39.43 -26.28
CA ALA A 744 4.21 -40.17 -26.51
C ALA A 744 4.06 -40.55 -27.98
N SER A 745 4.32 -39.61 -28.89
CA SER A 745 4.17 -39.83 -30.33
C SER A 745 5.13 -40.87 -30.90
N ARG A 746 6.33 -41.00 -30.33
CA ARG A 746 7.32 -42.03 -30.70
C ARG A 746 6.94 -43.42 -30.20
N ARG A 747 6.22 -43.51 -29.08
CA ARG A 747 5.88 -44.77 -28.41
C ARG A 747 4.53 -45.34 -28.86
N ALA A 748 3.57 -44.49 -29.22
CA ALA A 748 2.24 -44.90 -29.65
C ALA A 748 2.18 -45.04 -31.18
N PRO A 749 1.99 -46.25 -31.74
CA PRO A 749 1.90 -46.47 -33.19
C PRO A 749 0.90 -45.55 -33.92
N PRO A 750 -0.30 -45.23 -33.36
CA PRO A 750 -1.26 -44.31 -33.99
C PRO A 750 -0.78 -42.86 -34.13
N LEU A 751 0.31 -42.49 -33.45
CA LEU A 751 0.89 -41.14 -33.45
C LEU A 751 2.24 -41.07 -34.17
N ALA A 752 2.71 -42.15 -34.80
CA ALA A 752 4.03 -42.22 -35.42
C ALA A 752 4.26 -41.12 -36.48
N SER A 753 3.21 -40.72 -37.22
CA SER A 753 3.29 -39.63 -38.20
C SER A 753 3.43 -38.24 -37.59
N LEU A 754 3.06 -38.07 -36.31
CA LEU A 754 3.16 -36.81 -35.58
C LEU A 754 4.58 -36.58 -35.03
N ALA A 755 5.33 -37.64 -34.73
CA ALA A 755 6.68 -37.57 -34.17
C ALA A 755 7.66 -36.64 -34.94
N PRO A 756 7.83 -36.74 -36.28
CA PRO A 756 8.74 -35.86 -37.02
C PRO A 756 8.24 -34.40 -37.12
N ILE A 757 6.95 -34.15 -36.87
CA ILE A 757 6.37 -32.80 -36.82
C ILE A 757 6.66 -32.19 -35.46
N LEU A 758 6.37 -32.92 -34.38
CA LEU A 758 6.64 -32.47 -33.01
C LEU A 758 8.13 -32.29 -32.76
N GLN A 759 8.99 -33.14 -33.34
CA GLN A 759 10.44 -32.99 -33.18
C GLN A 759 10.93 -31.64 -33.74
N ARG A 760 10.53 -31.29 -34.98
CA ARG A 760 10.87 -29.99 -35.56
C ARG A 760 10.30 -28.82 -34.76
N LEU A 761 9.08 -28.98 -34.23
CA LEU A 761 8.45 -27.96 -33.41
C LEU A 761 9.18 -27.76 -32.07
N VAL A 762 9.62 -28.83 -31.41
CA VAL A 762 10.38 -28.77 -30.15
C VAL A 762 11.76 -28.15 -30.40
N GLU A 763 12.44 -28.52 -31.48
CA GLU A 763 13.69 -27.89 -31.91
C GLU A 763 13.51 -26.39 -32.15
N GLN A 764 12.47 -26.00 -32.89
CA GLN A 764 12.14 -24.60 -33.15
C GLN A 764 11.76 -23.83 -31.87
N MET A 765 10.97 -24.44 -30.98
CA MET A 765 10.61 -23.87 -29.69
C MET A 765 11.86 -23.60 -28.84
N ASN A 766 12.78 -24.56 -28.74
CA ASN A 766 14.02 -24.40 -27.98
C ASN A 766 14.87 -23.23 -28.49
N LEU A 767 14.87 -22.97 -29.80
CA LEU A 767 15.53 -21.79 -30.39
C LEU A 767 14.84 -20.48 -30.01
N TRP A 768 13.50 -20.47 -29.95
CA TRP A 768 12.75 -19.27 -29.58
C TRP A 768 12.81 -18.96 -28.09
N VAL A 769 12.67 -19.97 -27.23
CA VAL A 769 12.76 -19.77 -25.77
C VAL A 769 14.16 -19.26 -25.41
N ALA A 770 15.20 -19.74 -26.10
CA ALA A 770 16.57 -19.22 -26.02
C ALA A 770 17.13 -19.13 -24.59
N LEU A 771 16.82 -20.12 -23.73
CA LEU A 771 17.37 -20.18 -22.37
C LEU A 771 18.87 -20.41 -22.40
N THR A 772 19.59 -19.60 -21.64
CA THR A 772 20.99 -19.81 -21.30
C THR A 772 21.18 -21.05 -20.41
N PRO A 773 22.39 -21.61 -20.30
CA PRO A 773 22.67 -22.73 -19.40
C PRO A 773 22.28 -22.42 -17.95
N ASP A 774 22.60 -21.22 -17.47
CA ASP A 774 22.26 -20.76 -16.12
C ASP A 774 20.74 -20.73 -15.89
N GLU A 775 19.96 -20.15 -16.82
CA GLU A 775 18.49 -20.12 -16.76
C GLU A 775 17.87 -21.53 -16.82
N ARG A 776 18.47 -22.47 -17.56
CA ARG A 776 18.01 -23.87 -17.61
C ARG A 776 18.28 -24.61 -16.30
N SER A 777 19.29 -24.20 -15.56
CA SER A 777 19.68 -24.76 -14.27
C SER A 777 19.09 -24.02 -13.06
N SER A 778 18.29 -22.98 -13.29
CA SER A 778 17.72 -22.17 -12.21
C SER A 778 16.72 -22.97 -11.38
N SER A 779 16.64 -22.66 -10.08
CA SER A 779 15.72 -23.34 -9.15
C SER A 779 14.26 -23.22 -9.60
N GLU A 780 13.86 -22.09 -10.16
CA GLU A 780 12.49 -21.82 -10.61
C GLU A 780 12.14 -22.67 -11.84
N PHE A 781 13.08 -22.82 -12.77
CA PHE A 781 12.88 -23.61 -13.98
C PHE A 781 12.87 -25.11 -13.66
N VAL A 782 13.85 -25.57 -12.88
CA VAL A 782 13.99 -26.99 -12.49
C VAL A 782 12.84 -27.44 -11.60
N ALA A 783 12.44 -26.65 -10.59
CA ALA A 783 11.35 -27.02 -9.69
C ALA A 783 10.02 -27.22 -10.44
N VAL A 784 9.74 -26.40 -11.48
CA VAL A 784 8.55 -26.59 -12.31
C VAL A 784 8.64 -27.87 -13.15
N LEU A 785 9.81 -28.18 -13.73
CA LEU A 785 10.01 -29.42 -14.49
C LEU A 785 9.80 -30.66 -13.60
N GLU A 786 10.46 -30.70 -12.44
CA GLU A 786 10.36 -31.80 -11.49
C GLU A 786 8.92 -31.97 -10.98
N ALA A 787 8.25 -30.87 -10.62
CA ALA A 787 6.86 -30.89 -10.20
C ALA A 787 5.90 -31.41 -11.28
N LEU A 788 6.12 -31.03 -12.54
CA LEU A 788 5.32 -31.53 -13.67
C LEU A 788 5.57 -33.03 -13.92
N ASP A 789 6.82 -33.48 -13.83
CA ASP A 789 7.17 -34.89 -13.96
C ASP A 789 6.56 -35.73 -12.84
N ASP A 790 6.80 -35.36 -11.58
CA ASP A 790 6.28 -36.08 -10.41
C ASP A 790 4.75 -36.20 -10.45
N ARG A 791 4.08 -35.12 -10.87
CA ARG A 791 2.62 -35.08 -10.87
C ARG A 791 2.00 -35.81 -12.06
N PHE A 792 2.60 -35.74 -13.25
CA PHE A 792 1.91 -36.13 -14.49
C PHE A 792 2.57 -37.27 -15.26
N GLN A 793 3.87 -37.52 -15.11
CA GLN A 793 4.61 -38.49 -15.92
C GLN A 793 4.02 -39.91 -15.84
N ALA A 794 3.81 -40.40 -14.61
CA ALA A 794 3.22 -41.72 -14.37
C ALA A 794 1.79 -41.84 -14.94
N ARG A 795 0.97 -40.79 -14.76
CA ARG A 795 -0.41 -40.74 -15.24
C ARG A 795 -0.50 -40.77 -16.77
N LEU A 796 0.44 -40.13 -17.44
CA LEU A 796 0.54 -40.12 -18.91
C LEU A 796 1.14 -41.42 -19.47
N GLY A 797 1.50 -42.39 -18.62
CA GLY A 797 1.95 -43.73 -19.02
C GLY A 797 3.47 -43.86 -19.19
N PHE A 798 4.26 -43.01 -18.54
CA PHE A 798 5.72 -43.05 -18.55
C PHE A 798 6.25 -43.45 -17.17
N SER A 799 7.28 -44.30 -17.11
CA SER A 799 8.00 -44.62 -15.86
C SER A 799 9.31 -43.84 -15.80
N GLN A 800 9.74 -43.43 -14.60
CA GLN A 800 10.99 -42.68 -14.36
C GLN A 800 12.25 -43.34 -14.96
N SER A 801 12.21 -44.66 -15.18
CA SER A 801 13.31 -45.46 -15.75
C SER A 801 13.41 -45.48 -17.29
N ASN A 802 12.45 -44.87 -18.01
CA ASN A 802 12.28 -45.08 -19.46
C ASN A 802 12.31 -43.80 -20.32
N LEU A 803 12.67 -42.65 -19.74
CA LEU A 803 12.93 -41.40 -20.45
C LEU A 803 14.39 -41.02 -20.19
N ALA A 804 15.10 -40.54 -21.23
CA ALA A 804 16.33 -39.81 -20.95
C ALA A 804 15.92 -38.58 -20.11
N PRO A 805 16.70 -38.19 -19.08
CA PRO A 805 16.43 -36.94 -18.37
C PRO A 805 16.26 -35.84 -19.43
N ILE A 806 15.18 -35.05 -19.34
CA ILE A 806 14.96 -33.92 -20.25
C ILE A 806 16.26 -33.14 -20.23
N ALA A 807 16.99 -33.17 -21.35
CA ALA A 807 18.38 -32.77 -21.35
C ALA A 807 18.46 -31.30 -20.92
N VAL A 808 18.96 -31.06 -19.71
CA VAL A 808 19.60 -29.80 -19.32
C VAL A 808 20.90 -29.77 -20.12
N ALA A 809 20.79 -29.57 -21.43
CA ALA A 809 21.94 -29.50 -22.31
C ALA A 809 22.79 -28.29 -21.89
N THR A 810 24.05 -28.58 -21.55
CA THR A 810 25.11 -27.60 -21.26
C THR A 810 25.28 -26.57 -22.34
#